data_AF-A0A6I1KJX7-F1
#
_entry.id   AF-A0A6I1KJX7-F1
#
_cell.length_a   1.000
_cell.length_b   1.000
_cell.length_c   1.000
_cell.angle_alpha   90.00
_cell.angle_beta   90.00
_cell.angle_gamma   90.00
#
_symmetry.space_group_name_H-M   'P 1'
#
loop_
_entity.id
_entity.type
_entity.pdbx_description
1 polymer ?
#
loop_
_entity_poly.entity_id
_entity_poly.type
_entity_poly.pdbx_seq_one_letter_code
_entity_poly.pdbx_strand_id
1 'polypeptide(L)'
;MDLPKTIGQSNYFANILKRAAAGETPKHLITDLERFLSNNPGNIWENSWVRFPISVLSSFAKRVFDLDLLADKNNPSKGMRNDVQRFVIHDGDKGECLRIPISYLIKLALADVMGSQDNLPAPVRRTGERLMNHFLSDNTSPETFSFHVVPLRPESGMGRSIARETSKRFLLTQLLVMYANKSFGLRDNGQEAIVYFAPHPPVRQKELNSHISDAFYRELFMSPCLSGWDQGEDKYRYMHLCHQVLSRSQLNAVAKLREAGIIVNNLVVLPNVSNISLANNGTHISIGSRKLTQSLADPASGYTQAHEKCLGDLTIKMAEHFLPLFVGSYSAAPYRLAYTDFHPERALGFLAHELDYTHLRMIWRRWKKKAQISLFGRPLTPFGPEWFDSLVSGFFRQKGDFVPDFRLIDYLVCLLSTDRSPALDGKPGNDDRLRKDLADMGVFDNQMSLYLLYKLREFRKMGFSGFEGRHYSLFESLEDDMGGAADLQTLITALAFKYMAEGKLFHAHIPDDPYVESERRQIFFGAAIGIPTFYVRKNTSNQFLKKIIMRTGQVRPSHRYPGYLRVQNLEYRKALVQVLLEDAADLIETLNLRGTVADLMLRLEHPEKHSTAGKLTRGILDDMNAATPMGLNAREFNSGAEKYYRGTLRRRHLDEALRFMEEDFLRIDLDEAGADGFARAAFRFVLQGKGASEFLQAVRRDVLDERAQTQTLRKLINLLLLTIDHDTCQTDTLLEKTRDYANDPAPIHRA
;
A
#
# COMPACT_ATOMS: atom_id res chain seq x y z
N MET A 1 13.26 14.87 19.63
CA MET A 1 12.16 14.57 18.68
C MET A 1 11.93 15.75 17.76
N ASP A 2 11.82 15.53 16.44
CA ASP A 2 11.72 16.60 15.42
C ASP A 2 10.34 17.23 15.33
N LEU A 3 9.28 16.43 15.08
CA LEU A 3 7.92 16.92 14.84
C LEU A 3 7.42 17.96 15.85
N PRO A 4 7.49 17.76 17.18
CA PRO A 4 7.04 18.77 18.14
C PRO A 4 7.88 20.05 18.11
N LYS A 5 9.20 19.95 17.85
CA LYS A 5 10.07 21.12 17.69
C LYS A 5 9.68 21.91 16.44
N THR A 6 9.47 21.19 15.32
CA THR A 6 9.07 21.79 14.04
C THR A 6 7.74 22.52 14.15
N ILE A 7 6.74 21.93 14.83
CA ILE A 7 5.45 22.60 15.07
C ILE A 7 5.64 23.83 15.97
N GLY A 8 6.28 23.68 17.13
CA GLY A 8 6.42 24.75 18.11
C GLY A 8 7.25 25.95 17.64
N GLN A 9 8.21 25.72 16.74
CA GLN A 9 9.08 26.75 16.16
C GLN A 9 8.53 27.33 14.85
N SER A 10 7.39 26.84 14.35
CA SER A 10 6.84 27.27 13.07
C SER A 10 6.21 28.68 13.12
N ASN A 11 6.36 29.42 12.03
CA ASN A 11 5.60 30.67 11.81
C ASN A 11 4.09 30.42 11.81
N TYR A 12 3.65 29.24 11.37
CA TYR A 12 2.24 28.84 11.42
C TYR A 12 1.70 28.88 12.85
N PHE A 13 2.39 28.20 13.78
CA PHE A 13 2.00 28.18 15.19
C PHE A 13 2.05 29.58 15.82
N ALA A 14 3.13 30.33 15.58
CA ALA A 14 3.27 31.70 16.08
C ALA A 14 2.15 32.63 15.59
N ASN A 15 1.73 32.49 14.33
CA ASN A 15 0.65 33.29 13.75
C ASN A 15 -0.72 32.91 14.35
N ILE A 16 -0.99 31.62 14.58
CA ILE A 16 -2.24 31.19 15.24
C ILE A 16 -2.32 31.74 16.66
N LEU A 17 -1.22 31.67 17.43
CA LEU A 17 -1.15 32.24 18.77
C LEU A 17 -1.47 33.74 18.78
N LYS A 18 -0.87 34.51 17.86
CA LYS A 18 -1.14 35.95 17.71
C LYS A 18 -2.60 36.23 17.33
N ARG A 19 -3.17 35.49 16.38
CA ARG A 19 -4.56 35.67 15.94
C ARG A 19 -5.57 35.35 17.04
N ALA A 20 -5.34 34.32 17.83
CA ALA A 20 -6.23 34.02 18.95
C ALA A 20 -6.10 35.02 20.09
N ALA A 21 -4.89 35.55 20.35
CA ALA A 21 -4.70 36.66 21.29
C ALA A 21 -5.45 37.92 20.84
N ALA A 22 -5.52 38.17 19.53
CA ALA A 22 -6.32 39.24 18.92
C ALA A 22 -7.83 38.92 18.83
N GLY A 23 -8.27 37.71 19.19
CA GLY A 23 -9.68 37.29 19.11
C GLY A 23 -10.17 36.93 17.70
N GLU A 24 -9.27 36.86 16.71
CA GLU A 24 -9.58 36.57 15.31
C GLU A 24 -9.74 35.07 15.01
N THR A 25 -9.34 34.20 15.93
CA THR A 25 -9.40 32.74 15.76
C THR A 25 -9.97 32.08 17.01
N PRO A 26 -10.83 31.05 16.88
CA PRO A 26 -11.38 30.32 18.02
C PRO A 26 -10.28 29.75 18.94
N LYS A 27 -10.39 29.98 20.25
CA LYS A 27 -9.39 29.53 21.24
C LYS A 27 -9.17 28.01 21.25
N HIS A 28 -10.19 27.22 20.89
CA HIS A 28 -10.08 25.76 20.88
C HIS A 28 -8.99 25.24 19.92
N LEU A 29 -8.74 25.91 18.79
CA LEU A 29 -7.70 25.48 17.83
C LEU A 29 -6.29 25.46 18.44
N ILE A 30 -5.98 26.42 19.33
CA ILE A 30 -4.72 26.42 20.07
C ILE A 30 -4.73 25.33 21.12
N THR A 31 -5.79 25.27 21.92
CA THR A 31 -5.89 24.30 23.02
C THR A 31 -5.80 22.87 22.50
N ASP A 32 -6.36 22.57 21.33
CA ASP A 32 -6.30 21.23 20.74
C ASP A 32 -4.91 20.92 20.19
N LEU A 33 -4.20 21.88 19.59
CA LEU A 33 -2.83 21.70 19.13
C LEU A 33 -1.83 21.60 20.29
N GLU A 34 -1.99 22.41 21.35
CA GLU A 34 -1.23 22.29 22.60
C GLU A 34 -1.49 20.94 23.27
N ARG A 35 -2.76 20.51 23.33
CA ARG A 35 -3.14 19.19 23.84
C ARG A 35 -2.50 18.08 23.01
N PHE A 36 -2.47 18.20 21.68
CA PHE A 36 -1.79 17.23 20.82
C PHE A 36 -0.29 17.12 21.16
N LEU A 37 0.38 18.26 21.38
CA LEU A 37 1.80 18.32 21.73
C LEU A 37 2.08 17.79 23.14
N SER A 38 1.20 18.06 24.11
CA SER A 38 1.39 17.66 25.51
C SER A 38 0.91 16.23 25.82
N ASN A 39 -0.12 15.75 25.13
CA ASN A 39 -0.75 14.45 25.38
C ASN A 39 -0.25 13.38 24.40
N ASN A 40 0.91 12.81 24.73
CA ASN A 40 1.53 11.72 23.98
C ASN A 40 1.89 10.54 24.90
N PRO A 41 0.89 9.76 25.37
CA PRO A 41 1.14 8.69 26.34
C PRO A 41 2.03 7.57 25.78
N GLY A 42 2.05 7.37 24.46
CA GLY A 42 2.91 6.39 23.80
C GLY A 42 4.35 6.88 23.56
N ASN A 43 4.62 8.17 23.76
CA ASN A 43 5.85 8.85 23.33
C ASN A 43 6.22 8.58 21.85
N ILE A 44 5.20 8.51 20.99
CA ILE A 44 5.35 8.25 19.55
C ILE A 44 5.05 9.52 18.79
N TRP A 45 5.88 9.81 17.79
CA TRP A 45 5.71 10.94 16.88
C TRP A 45 5.65 10.39 15.45
N GLU A 46 4.43 10.24 14.96
CA GLU A 46 4.11 9.53 13.73
C GLU A 46 4.70 10.26 12.52
N ASN A 47 5.40 9.52 11.64
CA ASN A 47 6.11 10.05 10.47
C ASN A 47 7.04 11.25 10.76
N SER A 48 7.51 11.41 12.01
CA SER A 48 8.51 12.40 12.39
C SER A 48 9.86 12.11 11.74
N TRP A 49 10.63 13.16 11.50
CA TRP A 49 12.01 13.03 11.03
C TRP A 49 12.95 12.77 12.21
N VAL A 50 14.15 12.28 11.91
CA VAL A 50 15.21 12.04 12.90
C VAL A 50 16.28 13.13 12.83
N ARG A 51 16.93 13.39 13.96
CA ARG A 51 18.06 14.31 14.06
C ARG A 51 19.30 13.64 14.64
N PHE A 52 20.47 13.79 14.03
CA PHE A 52 21.73 13.27 14.60
C PHE A 52 22.96 14.03 14.05
N PRO A 53 24.10 14.05 14.77
CA PRO A 53 25.29 14.76 14.31
C PRO A 53 25.85 14.19 13.01
N ILE A 54 26.28 15.04 12.07
CA ILE A 54 26.86 14.58 10.80
C ILE A 54 28.16 13.79 11.00
N SER A 55 28.88 14.05 12.09
CA SER A 55 30.17 13.44 12.43
C SER A 55 30.12 11.94 12.70
N VAL A 56 28.94 11.37 12.95
CA VAL A 56 28.77 9.92 13.17
C VAL A 56 28.77 9.11 11.87
N LEU A 57 28.61 9.79 10.71
CA LEU A 57 28.60 9.12 9.42
C LEU A 57 30.01 8.73 8.98
N SER A 58 30.13 7.52 8.43
CA SER A 58 31.30 7.13 7.67
C SER A 58 31.51 8.03 6.44
N SER A 59 32.75 8.09 5.97
CA SER A 59 33.12 8.89 4.79
C SER A 59 32.33 8.51 3.53
N PHE A 60 31.92 7.25 3.40
CA PHE A 60 31.09 6.82 2.27
C PHE A 60 29.64 7.29 2.41
N ALA A 61 29.03 7.15 3.59
CA ALA A 61 27.67 7.65 3.85
C ALA A 61 27.58 9.17 3.65
N LYS A 62 28.59 9.92 4.10
CA LYS A 62 28.68 11.36 3.87
C LYS A 62 28.70 11.70 2.37
N ARG A 63 29.52 11.00 1.57
CA ARG A 63 29.53 11.19 0.10
C ARG A 63 28.19 10.88 -0.55
N VAL A 64 27.49 9.82 -0.12
CA VAL A 64 26.15 9.49 -0.62
C VAL A 64 25.17 10.61 -0.31
N PHE A 65 25.23 11.16 0.91
CA PHE A 65 24.41 12.30 1.30
C PHE A 65 24.71 13.55 0.47
N ASP A 66 25.99 13.91 0.30
CA ASP A 66 26.40 15.07 -0.49
C ASP A 66 25.95 14.95 -1.96
N LEU A 67 26.01 13.74 -2.54
CA LEU A 67 25.49 13.47 -3.89
C LEU A 67 23.96 13.60 -3.97
N ASP A 68 23.23 13.14 -2.95
CA ASP A 68 21.78 13.24 -2.90
C ASP A 68 21.26 14.68 -2.65
N LEU A 69 22.15 15.60 -2.23
CA LEU A 69 21.88 17.03 -2.10
C LEU A 69 22.08 17.84 -3.39
N LEU A 70 22.60 17.22 -4.46
CA LEU A 70 22.70 17.88 -5.76
C LEU A 70 21.30 18.21 -6.32
N ALA A 71 21.18 19.36 -6.99
CA ALA A 71 19.94 19.74 -7.67
C ALA A 71 19.60 18.78 -8.82
N ASP A 72 20.64 18.27 -9.49
CA ASP A 72 20.56 17.27 -10.56
C ASP A 72 21.75 16.31 -10.44
N LYS A 73 21.49 15.05 -10.08
CA LYS A 73 22.55 14.05 -9.87
C LYS A 73 23.32 13.71 -11.15
N ASN A 74 22.69 13.92 -12.32
CA ASN A 74 23.34 13.72 -13.62
C ASN A 74 24.11 14.96 -14.09
N ASN A 75 23.92 16.12 -13.44
CA ASN A 75 24.63 17.34 -13.77
C ASN A 75 25.09 18.09 -12.50
N PRO A 76 26.21 17.67 -11.88
CA PRO A 76 26.74 18.30 -10.67
C PRO A 76 27.07 19.80 -10.83
N SER A 77 27.27 20.29 -12.05
CA SER A 77 27.56 21.72 -12.29
C SER A 77 26.39 22.64 -11.92
N LYS A 78 25.17 22.11 -11.82
CA LYS A 78 23.99 22.86 -11.33
C LYS A 78 24.04 23.16 -9.83
N GLY A 79 25.01 22.60 -9.11
CA GLY A 79 25.18 22.83 -7.68
C GLY A 79 24.16 22.08 -6.82
N MET A 80 23.96 22.60 -5.61
CA MET A 80 23.05 22.02 -4.62
C MET A 80 21.62 22.42 -4.86
N ARG A 81 20.68 21.58 -4.40
CA ARG A 81 19.25 21.89 -4.33
C ARG A 81 18.96 23.10 -3.45
N ASN A 82 17.85 23.80 -3.69
CA ASN A 82 17.52 25.05 -2.98
C ASN A 82 16.99 24.82 -1.55
N ASP A 83 16.68 23.57 -1.19
CA ASP A 83 16.12 23.20 0.10
C ASP A 83 17.11 22.48 1.04
N VAL A 84 18.42 22.61 0.79
CA VAL A 84 19.52 22.04 1.62
C VAL A 84 19.34 22.28 3.13
N GLN A 85 18.94 23.50 3.50
CA GLN A 85 18.73 23.95 4.88
C GLN A 85 17.65 23.15 5.64
N ARG A 86 16.81 22.37 4.93
CA ARG A 86 15.84 21.46 5.57
C ARG A 86 16.50 20.22 6.15
N PHE A 87 17.69 19.86 5.65
CA PHE A 87 18.41 18.64 5.98
C PHE A 87 19.64 18.87 6.84
N VAL A 88 20.30 20.01 6.66
CA VAL A 88 21.48 20.39 7.43
C VAL A 88 21.09 21.51 8.37
N ILE A 89 21.10 21.23 9.67
CA ILE A 89 20.71 22.16 10.73
C ILE A 89 21.85 22.33 11.72
N HIS A 90 21.96 23.51 12.34
CA HIS A 90 22.86 23.73 13.45
C HIS A 90 22.13 23.52 14.78
N ASP A 91 22.62 22.60 15.59
CA ASP A 91 22.18 22.38 16.97
C ASP A 91 23.31 22.83 17.89
N GLY A 92 23.13 23.95 18.60
CA GLY A 92 24.22 24.72 19.24
C GLY A 92 25.30 23.87 19.92
N ASP A 93 24.90 22.96 20.81
CA ASP A 93 25.81 22.11 21.59
C ASP A 93 26.41 20.93 20.80
N LYS A 94 25.83 20.56 19.65
CA LYS A 94 26.20 19.37 18.84
C LYS A 94 26.79 19.71 17.48
N GLY A 95 26.89 21.00 17.15
CA GLY A 95 27.37 21.49 15.88
C GLY A 95 26.40 21.16 14.74
N GLU A 96 26.96 20.79 13.59
CA GLU A 96 26.18 20.45 12.40
C GLU A 96 25.49 19.09 12.56
N CYS A 97 24.15 19.10 12.45
CA CYS A 97 23.29 17.94 12.58
C CYS A 97 22.49 17.72 11.30
N LEU A 98 22.24 16.46 10.99
CA LEU A 98 21.31 16.06 9.95
C LEU A 98 19.89 16.00 10.49
N ARG A 99 18.93 16.41 9.66
CA ARG A 99 17.48 16.30 9.87
C ARG A 99 16.88 15.59 8.66
N ILE A 100 16.58 14.30 8.77
CA ILE A 100 16.16 13.50 7.60
C ILE A 100 14.90 12.66 7.88
N PRO A 101 14.06 12.40 6.88
CA PRO A 101 12.93 11.49 7.01
C PRO A 101 13.41 10.03 7.18
N ILE A 102 12.58 9.19 7.82
CA ILE A 102 12.88 7.76 8.03
C ILE A 102 13.11 7.02 6.71
N SER A 103 12.41 7.42 5.64
CA SER A 103 12.57 6.86 4.30
C SER A 103 14.00 7.01 3.77
N TYR A 104 14.64 8.16 4.02
CA TYR A 104 16.03 8.41 3.64
C TYR A 104 17.04 7.79 4.63
N LEU A 105 16.68 7.74 5.92
CA LEU A 105 17.51 7.13 6.97
C LEU A 105 17.91 5.69 6.62
N ILE A 106 17.01 4.91 6.04
CA ILE A 106 17.27 3.50 5.67
C ILE A 106 18.37 3.40 4.62
N LYS A 107 18.31 4.22 3.55
CA LYS A 107 19.37 4.28 2.53
C LYS A 107 20.71 4.70 3.14
N LEU A 108 20.69 5.75 3.97
CA LEU A 108 21.90 6.29 4.58
C LEU A 108 22.53 5.30 5.57
N ALA A 109 21.71 4.53 6.30
CA ALA A 109 22.18 3.44 7.16
C ALA A 109 22.87 2.33 6.35
N LEU A 110 22.35 1.99 5.16
CA LEU A 110 22.97 1.00 4.28
C LEU A 110 24.32 1.50 3.76
N ALA A 111 24.39 2.77 3.36
CA ALA A 111 25.65 3.42 3.01
C ALA A 111 26.64 3.37 4.18
N ASP A 112 26.19 3.68 5.39
CA ASP A 112 27.07 3.71 6.55
C ASP A 112 27.61 2.35 6.97
N VAL A 113 26.77 1.31 6.92
CA VAL A 113 27.22 -0.07 7.16
C VAL A 113 28.35 -0.44 6.19
N MET A 114 28.24 -0.08 4.91
CA MET A 114 29.32 -0.35 3.94
C MET A 114 30.56 0.51 4.15
N GLY A 115 30.37 1.77 4.54
CA GLY A 115 31.45 2.75 4.75
C GLY A 115 32.23 2.57 6.03
N SER A 116 31.67 1.87 7.02
CA SER A 116 32.26 1.65 8.34
C SER A 116 33.10 0.36 8.45
N GLN A 117 33.42 -0.27 7.31
CA GLN A 117 34.13 -1.55 7.24
C GLN A 117 35.26 -1.47 6.19
N ASP A 118 36.51 -1.61 6.62
CA ASP A 118 37.69 -1.42 5.75
C ASP A 118 37.89 -2.55 4.71
N ASN A 119 37.49 -3.78 5.05
CA ASN A 119 37.70 -4.99 4.23
C ASN A 119 36.39 -5.68 3.83
N LEU A 120 35.41 -4.91 3.35
CA LEU A 120 34.11 -5.47 2.95
C LEU A 120 34.25 -6.32 1.67
N PRO A 121 33.76 -7.58 1.63
CA PRO A 121 33.78 -8.39 0.41
C PRO A 121 33.08 -7.70 -0.77
N ALA A 122 33.65 -7.83 -1.97
CA ALA A 122 33.15 -7.14 -3.16
C ALA A 122 31.66 -7.42 -3.49
N PRO A 123 31.12 -8.65 -3.35
CA PRO A 123 29.69 -8.90 -3.60
C PRO A 123 28.80 -8.13 -2.63
N VAL A 124 29.21 -8.01 -1.36
CA VAL A 124 28.46 -7.24 -0.35
C VAL A 124 28.43 -5.77 -0.71
N ARG A 125 29.60 -5.20 -1.08
CA ARG A 125 29.69 -3.79 -1.50
C ARG A 125 28.84 -3.52 -2.73
N ARG A 126 28.98 -4.33 -3.79
CA ARG A 126 28.23 -4.17 -5.05
C ARG A 126 26.73 -4.27 -4.83
N THR A 127 26.29 -5.28 -4.08
CA THR A 127 24.87 -5.47 -3.80
C THR A 127 24.33 -4.36 -2.91
N GLY A 128 25.04 -3.95 -1.85
CA GLY A 128 24.62 -2.81 -1.03
C GLY A 128 24.49 -1.51 -1.82
N GLU A 129 25.45 -1.21 -2.71
CA GLU A 129 25.40 -0.04 -3.59
C GLU A 129 24.20 -0.07 -4.54
N ARG A 130 23.91 -1.24 -5.15
CA ARG A 130 22.73 -1.44 -5.99
C ARG A 130 21.43 -1.24 -5.21
N LEU A 131 21.31 -1.86 -4.03
CA LEU A 131 20.07 -1.88 -3.24
C LEU A 131 19.71 -0.51 -2.65
N MET A 132 20.67 0.42 -2.52
CA MET A 132 20.35 1.80 -2.09
C MET A 132 19.28 2.47 -2.97
N ASN A 133 19.22 2.14 -4.25
CA ASN A 133 18.23 2.70 -5.19
C ASN A 133 16.81 2.15 -4.99
N HIS A 134 16.64 1.11 -4.17
CA HIS A 134 15.34 0.50 -3.86
C HIS A 134 14.64 1.13 -2.65
N PHE A 135 15.32 2.03 -1.93
CA PHE A 135 14.78 2.79 -0.81
C PHE A 135 14.43 4.21 -1.27
N LEU A 136 13.17 4.42 -1.64
CA LEU A 136 12.64 5.68 -2.15
C LEU A 136 12.19 6.58 -1.00
N SER A 137 12.32 7.90 -1.21
CA SER A 137 11.92 8.90 -0.22
C SER A 137 10.99 9.96 -0.81
N ASP A 138 10.02 9.58 -1.64
CA ASP A 138 9.12 10.52 -2.32
C ASP A 138 7.79 10.78 -1.61
N ASN A 139 7.38 9.91 -0.69
CA ASN A 139 6.13 10.07 0.07
C ASN A 139 6.40 10.24 1.58
N THR A 140 5.32 10.33 2.38
CA THR A 140 5.35 10.49 3.83
C THR A 140 6.01 9.30 4.53
N SER A 141 5.67 8.09 4.11
CA SER A 141 6.21 6.84 4.65
C SER A 141 7.25 6.25 3.70
N PRO A 142 8.18 5.39 4.19
CA PRO A 142 9.16 4.73 3.34
C PRO A 142 8.49 3.92 2.21
N GLU A 143 8.88 4.19 0.97
CA GLU A 143 8.45 3.43 -0.19
C GLU A 143 9.61 2.57 -0.70
N THR A 144 9.34 1.30 -0.98
CA THR A 144 10.35 0.36 -1.48
C THR A 144 9.74 -0.56 -2.52
N PHE A 145 10.55 -1.06 -3.43
CA PHE A 145 10.17 -2.06 -4.43
C PHE A 145 11.15 -3.23 -4.43
N SER A 146 10.79 -4.31 -5.12
CA SER A 146 11.55 -5.56 -5.11
C SER A 146 13.02 -5.36 -5.48
N PHE A 147 13.91 -6.06 -4.77
CA PHE A 147 15.37 -6.01 -4.97
C PHE A 147 15.83 -6.71 -6.26
N HIS A 148 15.02 -7.62 -6.78
CA HIS A 148 15.19 -8.27 -8.08
C HIS A 148 13.84 -8.76 -8.59
N VAL A 149 13.75 -9.09 -9.87
CA VAL A 149 12.56 -9.71 -10.45
C VAL A 149 12.48 -11.16 -9.99
N VAL A 150 11.37 -11.59 -9.42
CA VAL A 150 11.20 -12.99 -8.98
C VAL A 150 10.67 -13.85 -10.13
N PRO A 151 11.38 -14.90 -10.58
CA PRO A 151 10.86 -15.83 -11.57
C PRO A 151 9.71 -16.66 -10.99
N LEU A 152 8.51 -16.52 -11.56
CA LEU A 152 7.35 -17.30 -11.13
C LEU A 152 7.43 -18.71 -11.72
N ARG A 153 7.81 -19.66 -10.88
CA ARG A 153 7.90 -21.09 -11.21
C ARG A 153 7.08 -21.95 -10.24
N PRO A 154 6.27 -22.91 -10.74
CA PRO A 154 5.47 -23.79 -9.89
C PRO A 154 6.31 -24.58 -8.88
N GLU A 155 7.52 -24.98 -9.24
CA GLU A 155 8.41 -25.80 -8.40
C GLU A 155 8.91 -25.03 -7.16
N SER A 156 9.00 -23.70 -7.26
CA SER A 156 9.36 -22.81 -6.15
C SER A 156 8.14 -22.19 -5.45
N GLY A 157 6.92 -22.58 -5.83
CA GLY A 157 5.67 -22.10 -5.23
C GLY A 157 5.31 -20.65 -5.56
N MET A 158 5.71 -20.14 -6.74
CA MET A 158 5.39 -18.81 -7.29
C MET A 158 5.20 -17.68 -6.25
N GLY A 159 4.00 -17.48 -5.72
CA GLY A 159 3.68 -16.51 -4.68
C GLY A 159 4.56 -16.60 -3.43
N ARG A 160 4.94 -17.81 -3.00
CA ARG A 160 5.92 -18.02 -1.92
C ARG A 160 7.27 -17.35 -2.21
N SER A 161 7.71 -17.37 -3.48
CA SER A 161 8.96 -16.72 -3.87
C SER A 161 8.86 -15.19 -3.82
N ILE A 162 7.69 -14.62 -4.16
CA ILE A 162 7.41 -13.19 -3.97
C ILE A 162 7.42 -12.82 -2.48
N ALA A 163 6.80 -13.67 -1.64
CA ALA A 163 6.78 -13.48 -0.19
C ALA A 163 8.18 -13.56 0.42
N ARG A 164 9.04 -14.50 -0.04
CA ARG A 164 10.45 -14.60 0.36
C ARG A 164 11.23 -13.32 0.03
N GLU A 165 11.09 -12.79 -1.19
CA GLU A 165 11.73 -11.52 -1.58
C GLU A 165 11.26 -10.35 -0.70
N THR A 166 9.95 -10.22 -0.52
CA THR A 166 9.35 -9.18 0.33
C THR A 166 9.81 -9.29 1.78
N SER A 167 9.91 -10.53 2.31
CA SER A 167 10.39 -10.81 3.65
C SER A 167 11.86 -10.41 3.83
N LYS A 168 12.74 -10.73 2.86
CA LYS A 168 14.14 -10.29 2.88
C LYS A 168 14.26 -8.77 2.84
N ARG A 169 13.45 -8.10 2.01
CA ARG A 169 13.41 -6.64 1.93
C ARG A 169 12.94 -6.02 3.24
N PHE A 170 11.93 -6.60 3.88
CA PHE A 170 11.47 -6.19 5.20
C PHE A 170 12.55 -6.42 6.27
N LEU A 171 13.21 -7.58 6.28
CA LEU A 171 14.29 -7.89 7.22
C LEU A 171 15.47 -6.92 7.07
N LEU A 172 15.91 -6.64 5.84
CA LEU A 172 16.98 -5.67 5.60
C LEU A 172 16.59 -4.29 6.15
N THR A 173 15.34 -3.87 5.90
CA THR A 173 14.80 -2.62 6.44
C THR A 173 14.85 -2.59 7.98
N GLN A 174 14.42 -3.66 8.65
CA GLN A 174 14.45 -3.75 10.11
C GLN A 174 15.89 -3.70 10.66
N LEU A 175 16.81 -4.47 10.08
CA LEU A 175 18.21 -4.50 10.51
C LEU A 175 18.89 -3.13 10.32
N LEU A 176 18.60 -2.41 9.23
CA LEU A 176 19.12 -1.08 8.98
C LEU A 176 18.58 -0.04 9.96
N VAL A 177 17.30 -0.12 10.32
CA VAL A 177 16.70 0.76 11.35
C VAL A 177 17.29 0.46 12.74
N MET A 178 17.46 -0.81 13.10
CA MET A 178 18.15 -1.21 14.34
C MET A 178 19.60 -0.69 14.37
N TYR A 179 20.30 -0.76 13.23
CA TYR A 179 21.65 -0.22 13.08
C TYR A 179 21.66 1.29 13.27
N ALA A 180 20.80 2.03 12.55
CA ALA A 180 20.70 3.49 12.66
C ALA A 180 20.39 3.95 14.09
N ASN A 181 19.47 3.25 14.77
CA ASN A 181 19.10 3.55 16.16
C ASN A 181 20.29 3.53 17.12
N LYS A 182 21.30 2.71 16.84
CA LYS A 182 22.53 2.59 17.61
C LYS A 182 23.66 3.45 17.05
N SER A 183 24.05 3.21 15.81
CA SER A 183 25.25 3.78 15.19
C SER A 183 25.15 5.28 14.94
N PHE A 184 23.94 5.81 14.71
CA PHE A 184 23.74 7.26 14.61
C PHE A 184 23.38 7.90 15.96
N GLY A 185 23.46 7.13 17.05
CA GLY A 185 23.18 7.58 18.41
C GLY A 185 21.74 8.04 18.62
N LEU A 186 20.77 7.54 17.84
CA LEU A 186 19.37 8.01 17.99
C LEU A 186 18.85 7.69 19.40
N ARG A 187 19.04 6.46 19.87
CA ARG A 187 18.59 6.03 21.22
C ARG A 187 19.27 6.84 22.31
N ASP A 188 20.57 7.07 22.20
CA ASP A 188 21.34 7.88 23.16
C ASP A 188 20.87 9.34 23.19
N ASN A 189 20.31 9.83 22.08
CA ASN A 189 19.71 11.15 21.95
C ASN A 189 18.19 11.17 22.21
N GLY A 190 17.64 10.10 22.80
CA GLY A 190 16.22 10.00 23.16
C GLY A 190 15.28 9.87 21.95
N GLN A 191 15.75 9.31 20.84
CA GLN A 191 14.99 9.05 19.62
C GLN A 191 15.02 7.56 19.28
N GLU A 192 13.93 7.04 18.74
CA GLU A 192 13.90 5.67 18.22
C GLU A 192 13.08 5.62 16.93
N ALA A 193 13.72 5.19 15.85
CA ALA A 193 13.08 4.95 14.57
C ALA A 193 12.45 3.55 14.57
N ILE A 194 11.23 3.46 14.07
CA ILE A 194 10.47 2.22 13.93
C ILE A 194 9.77 2.22 12.56
N VAL A 195 9.86 1.09 11.84
CA VAL A 195 9.18 0.87 10.56
C VAL A 195 8.32 -0.38 10.66
N TYR A 196 7.10 -0.32 10.14
CA TYR A 196 6.12 -1.41 10.13
C TYR A 196 5.12 -1.22 9.00
N PHE A 197 4.41 -2.29 8.61
CA PHE A 197 3.30 -2.19 7.68
C PHE A 197 2.03 -1.72 8.39
N ALA A 198 1.35 -0.73 7.82
CA ALA A 198 0.08 -0.22 8.32
C ALA A 198 -0.86 0.11 7.16
N PRO A 199 -2.15 -0.24 7.23
CA PRO A 199 -3.12 0.03 6.17
C PRO A 199 -3.85 1.37 6.35
N HIS A 200 -3.48 2.17 7.36
CA HIS A 200 -4.14 3.43 7.71
C HIS A 200 -3.11 4.44 8.19
N PRO A 201 -3.28 5.75 7.89
CA PRO A 201 -2.56 6.80 8.59
C PRO A 201 -2.91 6.75 10.09
N PRO A 202 -1.93 6.96 10.98
CA PRO A 202 -2.17 6.86 12.43
C PRO A 202 -3.23 7.83 12.96
N VAL A 203 -3.99 7.42 13.97
CA VAL A 203 -5.09 8.15 14.60
C VAL A 203 -4.63 9.54 15.03
N ARG A 204 -3.47 9.65 15.70
CA ARG A 204 -2.92 10.94 16.12
C ARG A 204 -2.52 11.82 14.94
N GLN A 205 -2.07 11.26 13.83
CA GLN A 205 -1.83 12.02 12.60
C GLN A 205 -3.15 12.50 11.97
N LYS A 206 -4.23 11.68 12.02
CA LYS A 206 -5.57 12.11 11.61
C LYS A 206 -6.11 13.25 12.49
N GLU A 207 -5.87 13.17 13.80
CA GLU A 207 -6.19 14.23 14.78
C GLU A 207 -5.39 15.50 14.50
N LEU A 208 -4.07 15.42 14.31
CA LEU A 208 -3.27 16.59 13.96
C LEU A 208 -3.76 17.25 12.67
N ASN A 209 -4.09 16.45 11.67
CA ASN A 209 -4.60 16.93 10.39
C ASN A 209 -5.88 17.77 10.54
N SER A 210 -6.78 17.45 11.49
CA SER A 210 -7.99 18.25 11.73
C SER A 210 -7.72 19.58 12.45
N HIS A 211 -6.51 19.79 12.97
CA HIS A 211 -6.12 21.01 13.68
C HIS A 211 -5.20 21.93 12.86
N ILE A 212 -4.72 21.50 11.70
CA ILE A 212 -3.77 22.26 10.87
C ILE A 212 -4.27 22.49 9.45
N SER A 213 -3.73 23.52 8.80
CA SER A 213 -3.98 23.76 7.38
C SER A 213 -3.33 22.68 6.50
N ASP A 214 -3.95 22.45 5.34
CA ASP A 214 -3.48 21.53 4.30
C ASP A 214 -2.04 21.85 3.80
N ALA A 215 -1.69 23.13 3.68
CA ALA A 215 -0.33 23.53 3.33
C ALA A 215 0.69 23.17 4.42
N PHE A 216 0.34 23.38 5.69
CA PHE A 216 1.23 23.05 6.81
C PHE A 216 1.36 21.54 7.01
N TYR A 217 0.29 20.77 6.80
CA TYR A 217 0.36 19.31 6.80
C TYR A 217 1.39 18.79 5.79
N ARG A 218 1.37 19.32 4.56
CA ARG A 218 2.37 18.97 3.55
C ARG A 218 3.79 19.32 3.96
N GLU A 219 4.00 20.49 4.56
CA GLU A 219 5.31 20.91 5.03
C GLU A 219 5.89 19.95 6.08
N LEU A 220 5.04 19.45 6.99
CA LEU A 220 5.42 18.53 8.05
C LEU A 220 5.74 17.12 7.55
N PHE A 221 4.91 16.57 6.66
CA PHE A 221 4.92 15.13 6.37
C PHE A 221 5.45 14.77 4.98
N MET A 222 5.36 15.66 3.98
CA MET A 222 5.83 15.31 2.65
C MET A 222 7.35 15.28 2.60
N SER A 223 7.88 14.14 2.17
CA SER A 223 9.32 13.97 2.01
C SER A 223 9.82 14.78 0.79
N PRO A 224 10.90 15.56 0.95
CA PRO A 224 11.52 16.35 -0.13
C PRO A 224 12.33 15.52 -1.15
N CYS A 225 12.12 14.21 -1.25
CA CYS A 225 12.62 13.39 -2.37
C CYS A 225 14.17 13.38 -2.52
N LEU A 226 14.91 13.05 -1.45
CA LEU A 226 16.37 12.88 -1.50
C LEU A 226 16.81 11.63 -2.28
N SER A 227 16.08 10.52 -2.15
CA SER A 227 16.40 9.24 -2.77
C SER A 227 15.40 8.85 -3.86
N GLY A 228 15.89 8.18 -4.91
CA GLY A 228 15.11 7.60 -5.99
C GLY A 228 15.00 8.43 -7.27
N TRP A 229 15.43 9.69 -7.23
CA TRP A 229 15.23 10.64 -8.33
C TRP A 229 16.49 11.48 -8.55
N ASP A 230 16.81 11.77 -9.81
CA ASP A 230 17.95 12.62 -10.16
C ASP A 230 17.66 14.10 -9.87
N GLN A 231 16.42 14.53 -10.07
CA GLN A 231 15.91 15.88 -9.76
C GLN A 231 14.86 15.79 -8.65
N GLY A 232 15.32 15.79 -7.40
CA GLY A 232 14.46 15.59 -6.23
C GLY A 232 13.40 16.70 -6.04
N GLU A 233 13.75 17.95 -6.33
CA GLU A 233 12.82 19.09 -6.19
C GLU A 233 11.63 19.00 -7.16
N ASP A 234 11.84 18.49 -8.37
CA ASP A 234 10.81 18.27 -9.37
C ASP A 234 9.82 17.20 -8.93
N LYS A 235 10.35 16.08 -8.40
CA LYS A 235 9.51 15.05 -7.79
C LYS A 235 8.74 15.56 -6.58
N TYR A 236 9.36 16.38 -5.73
CA TYR A 236 8.69 17.00 -4.58
C TYR A 236 7.51 17.87 -5.03
N ARG A 237 7.68 18.69 -6.08
CA ARG A 237 6.58 19.48 -6.69
C ARG A 237 5.47 18.58 -7.24
N TYR A 238 5.81 17.49 -7.91
CA TYR A 238 4.82 16.51 -8.39
C TYR A 238 4.01 15.90 -7.23
N MET A 239 4.67 15.50 -6.14
CA MET A 239 3.96 14.95 -4.98
C MET A 239 3.04 15.99 -4.34
N HIS A 240 3.44 17.27 -4.33
CA HIS A 240 2.64 18.35 -3.80
C HIS A 240 1.37 18.56 -4.65
N LEU A 241 1.49 18.44 -5.98
CA LEU A 241 0.35 18.42 -6.90
C LEU A 241 -0.59 17.25 -6.59
N CYS A 242 -0.08 16.02 -6.45
CA CYS A 242 -0.90 14.85 -6.11
C CYS A 242 -1.76 15.09 -4.86
N HIS A 243 -1.17 15.67 -3.81
CA HIS A 243 -1.88 15.95 -2.56
C HIS A 243 -2.98 17.00 -2.74
N GLN A 244 -2.69 18.07 -3.48
CA GLN A 244 -3.65 19.13 -3.78
C GLN A 244 -4.83 18.59 -4.59
N VAL A 245 -4.56 17.73 -5.57
CA VAL A 245 -5.60 17.12 -6.41
C VAL A 245 -6.52 16.23 -5.58
N LEU A 246 -5.98 15.35 -4.72
CA LEU A 246 -6.81 14.50 -3.86
C LEU A 246 -7.64 15.30 -2.86
N SER A 247 -7.08 16.37 -2.32
CA SER A 247 -7.77 17.31 -1.43
C SER A 247 -8.94 18.00 -2.14
N ARG A 248 -8.72 18.52 -3.35
CA ARG A 248 -9.77 19.10 -4.21
C ARG A 248 -10.83 18.07 -4.61
N SER A 249 -10.39 16.86 -4.94
CA SER A 249 -11.26 15.75 -5.34
C SER A 249 -12.26 15.43 -4.23
N GLN A 250 -11.80 15.32 -2.98
CA GLN A 250 -12.69 15.07 -1.84
C GLN A 250 -13.75 16.18 -1.63
N LEU A 251 -13.42 17.45 -1.90
CA LEU A 251 -14.41 18.53 -1.88
C LEU A 251 -15.45 18.36 -3.00
N ASN A 252 -15.01 18.00 -4.21
CA ASN A 252 -15.90 17.74 -5.35
C ASN A 252 -16.78 16.49 -5.16
N ALA A 253 -16.35 15.54 -4.32
CA ALA A 253 -17.18 14.38 -3.94
C ALA A 253 -18.47 14.82 -3.22
N VAL A 254 -18.44 15.89 -2.41
CA VAL A 254 -19.62 16.42 -1.71
C VAL A 254 -20.71 16.86 -2.70
N ALA A 255 -20.32 17.54 -3.78
CA ALA A 255 -21.26 17.97 -4.83
C ALA A 255 -21.94 16.76 -5.49
N LYS A 256 -21.16 15.72 -5.82
CA LYS A 256 -21.69 14.46 -6.37
C LYS A 256 -22.61 13.72 -5.40
N LEU A 257 -22.32 13.73 -4.10
CA LEU A 257 -23.20 13.13 -3.09
C LEU A 257 -24.54 13.85 -2.97
N ARG A 258 -24.55 15.18 -3.16
CA ARG A 258 -25.78 15.97 -3.25
C ARG A 258 -26.57 15.66 -4.53
N GLU A 259 -25.92 15.59 -5.68
CA GLU A 259 -26.56 15.19 -6.95
C GLU A 259 -27.14 13.77 -6.90
N ALA A 260 -26.45 12.85 -6.23
CA ALA A 260 -26.93 11.50 -5.97
C ALA A 260 -28.14 11.46 -5.01
N GLY A 261 -28.53 12.58 -4.38
CA GLY A 261 -29.59 12.63 -3.38
C GLY A 261 -29.25 11.89 -2.09
N ILE A 262 -27.96 11.73 -1.79
CA ILE A 262 -27.46 11.16 -0.53
C ILE A 262 -27.40 12.23 0.55
N ILE A 263 -26.83 13.40 0.20
CA ILE A 263 -26.90 14.62 0.99
C ILE A 263 -28.18 15.34 0.58
N VAL A 264 -29.15 15.39 1.49
CA VAL A 264 -30.49 15.94 1.23
C VAL A 264 -30.70 17.33 1.86
N ASN A 265 -29.87 17.71 2.82
CA ASN A 265 -29.96 18.97 3.55
C ASN A 265 -28.76 19.86 3.24
N ASN A 266 -28.94 21.18 3.35
CA ASN A 266 -27.84 22.16 3.21
C ASN A 266 -26.90 22.17 4.43
N LEU A 267 -27.21 21.39 5.47
CA LEU A 267 -26.33 21.20 6.62
C LEU A 267 -25.35 20.07 6.27
N VAL A 268 -24.19 20.47 5.79
CA VAL A 268 -23.07 19.60 5.43
C VAL A 268 -21.89 19.97 6.31
N VAL A 269 -21.22 18.98 6.88
CA VAL A 269 -19.93 19.22 7.52
C VAL A 269 -18.91 19.28 6.39
N LEU A 270 -18.42 20.47 6.06
CA LEU A 270 -17.38 20.59 5.04
C LEU A 270 -16.19 19.70 5.46
N PRO A 271 -15.79 18.73 4.63
CA PRO A 271 -14.65 17.90 4.96
C PRO A 271 -13.42 18.81 5.08
N ASN A 272 -12.49 18.41 5.94
CA ASN A 272 -11.23 19.11 6.03
C ASN A 272 -10.57 19.13 4.65
N VAL A 273 -10.10 20.31 4.24
CA VAL A 273 -9.39 20.50 2.98
C VAL A 273 -8.05 19.79 2.94
N SER A 274 -7.54 19.31 4.09
CA SER A 274 -6.30 18.54 4.17
C SER A 274 -6.56 17.04 4.11
N ASN A 275 -6.04 16.37 3.08
CA ASN A 275 -6.24 14.95 2.84
C ASN A 275 -5.00 14.10 3.21
N ILE A 276 -5.20 13.04 3.99
CA ILE A 276 -4.11 12.16 4.48
C ILE A 276 -3.89 10.91 3.60
N SER A 277 -4.67 10.74 2.53
CA SER A 277 -4.78 9.50 1.76
C SER A 277 -3.48 9.10 1.07
N LEU A 278 -2.60 10.03 0.70
CA LEU A 278 -1.28 9.70 0.14
C LEU A 278 -0.39 8.91 1.12
N ALA A 279 -0.63 9.02 2.43
CA ALA A 279 0.08 8.19 3.41
C ALA A 279 -0.42 6.72 3.42
N ASN A 280 -1.36 6.35 2.54
CA ASN A 280 -2.01 5.04 2.50
C ASN A 280 -1.92 4.33 1.12
N ASN A 281 -0.76 4.42 0.44
CA ASN A 281 -0.57 3.88 -0.91
C ASN A 281 -0.64 2.32 -1.00
N GLY A 282 -0.62 1.61 0.13
CA GLY A 282 -0.80 0.14 0.18
C GLY A 282 0.33 -0.65 -0.49
N THR A 283 0.07 -1.95 -0.75
CA THR A 283 1.02 -2.83 -1.42
C THR A 283 0.62 -3.07 -2.86
N HIS A 284 1.57 -2.99 -3.79
CA HIS A 284 1.36 -3.32 -5.20
C HIS A 284 2.08 -4.61 -5.57
N ILE A 285 1.40 -5.51 -6.30
CA ILE A 285 1.99 -6.74 -6.83
C ILE A 285 1.96 -6.67 -8.36
N SER A 286 3.13 -6.52 -8.96
CA SER A 286 3.33 -6.52 -10.42
C SER A 286 3.75 -7.91 -10.89
N ILE A 287 3.06 -8.42 -11.92
CA ILE A 287 3.43 -9.64 -12.65
C ILE A 287 3.72 -9.28 -14.10
N GLY A 288 4.82 -9.80 -14.65
CA GLY A 288 5.25 -9.57 -16.03
C GLY A 288 5.14 -10.82 -16.89
N SER A 289 4.82 -10.65 -18.18
CA SER A 289 4.84 -11.74 -19.15
C SER A 289 6.07 -11.64 -20.05
N ARG A 290 6.94 -12.65 -19.98
CA ARG A 290 8.13 -12.73 -20.83
C ARG A 290 7.77 -12.83 -22.31
N LYS A 291 6.78 -13.67 -22.64
CA LYS A 291 6.32 -13.89 -24.03
C LYS A 291 5.72 -12.63 -24.65
N LEU A 292 4.85 -11.93 -23.91
CA LEU A 292 4.25 -10.67 -24.41
C LEU A 292 5.32 -9.58 -24.54
N THR A 293 6.21 -9.48 -23.57
CA THR A 293 7.34 -8.54 -23.60
C THR A 293 8.25 -8.80 -24.80
N GLN A 294 8.62 -10.05 -25.08
CA GLN A 294 9.42 -10.43 -26.25
C GLN A 294 8.69 -10.11 -27.56
N SER A 295 7.39 -10.41 -27.63
CA SER A 295 6.61 -10.11 -28.82
C SER A 295 6.54 -8.61 -29.10
N LEU A 296 6.40 -7.76 -28.07
CA LEU A 296 6.42 -6.29 -28.25
C LEU A 296 7.81 -5.72 -28.56
N ALA A 297 8.86 -6.40 -28.10
CA ALA A 297 10.24 -6.02 -28.38
C ALA A 297 10.66 -6.38 -29.82
N ASP A 298 10.05 -7.41 -30.41
CA ASP A 298 10.31 -7.86 -31.79
C ASP A 298 9.27 -7.30 -32.77
N PRO A 299 9.65 -6.34 -33.64
CA PRO A 299 8.74 -5.80 -34.67
C PRO A 299 8.20 -6.86 -35.64
N ALA A 300 8.89 -7.98 -35.83
CA ALA A 300 8.48 -9.06 -36.74
C ALA A 300 7.35 -9.92 -36.17
N SER A 301 7.06 -9.83 -34.86
CA SER A 301 6.01 -10.64 -34.22
C SER A 301 4.59 -10.29 -34.68
N GLY A 302 4.38 -9.10 -35.25
CA GLY A 302 3.06 -8.54 -35.56
C GLY A 302 2.23 -8.15 -34.31
N TYR A 303 2.75 -8.34 -33.10
CA TYR A 303 2.11 -7.96 -31.86
C TYR A 303 2.49 -6.52 -31.48
N THR A 304 1.51 -5.60 -31.48
CA THR A 304 1.75 -4.16 -31.36
C THR A 304 1.17 -3.59 -30.07
N GLN A 305 1.46 -2.32 -29.77
CA GLN A 305 0.86 -1.58 -28.66
C GLN A 305 -0.68 -1.60 -28.70
N ALA A 306 -1.28 -1.60 -29.89
CA ALA A 306 -2.75 -1.69 -30.01
C ALA A 306 -3.27 -3.06 -29.54
N HIS A 307 -2.54 -4.14 -29.82
CA HIS A 307 -2.88 -5.47 -29.33
C HIS A 307 -2.70 -5.57 -27.81
N GLU A 308 -1.58 -5.08 -27.28
CA GLU A 308 -1.33 -5.01 -25.84
C GLU A 308 -2.47 -4.27 -25.12
N LYS A 309 -2.87 -3.12 -25.64
CA LYS A 309 -3.92 -2.31 -25.04
C LYS A 309 -5.29 -2.99 -25.08
N CYS A 310 -5.65 -3.58 -26.22
CA CYS A 310 -6.90 -4.33 -26.39
C CYS A 310 -6.99 -5.50 -25.41
N LEU A 311 -5.99 -6.38 -25.38
CA LEU A 311 -5.99 -7.55 -24.49
C LEU A 311 -5.82 -7.17 -23.02
N GLY A 312 -5.01 -6.15 -22.75
CA GLY A 312 -4.76 -5.66 -21.40
C GLY A 312 -6.00 -5.08 -20.75
N ASP A 313 -6.72 -4.20 -21.44
CA ASP A 313 -7.96 -3.60 -20.91
C ASP A 313 -9.04 -4.66 -20.68
N LEU A 314 -9.21 -5.60 -21.63
CA LEU A 314 -10.17 -6.70 -21.47
C LEU A 314 -9.83 -7.62 -20.29
N THR A 315 -8.53 -7.87 -20.05
CA THR A 315 -8.05 -8.61 -18.88
C THR A 315 -8.43 -7.88 -17.59
N ILE A 316 -8.23 -6.55 -17.53
CA ILE A 316 -8.61 -5.74 -16.37
C ILE A 316 -10.11 -5.81 -16.11
N LYS A 317 -10.95 -5.67 -17.15
CA LYS A 317 -12.41 -5.78 -17.01
C LYS A 317 -12.84 -7.12 -16.40
N MET A 318 -12.25 -8.22 -16.86
CA MET A 318 -12.54 -9.53 -16.30
C MET A 318 -12.05 -9.62 -14.85
N ALA A 319 -10.80 -9.22 -14.59
CA ALA A 319 -10.20 -9.28 -13.25
C ALA A 319 -11.04 -8.53 -12.21
N GLU A 320 -11.64 -7.37 -12.55
CA GLU A 320 -12.53 -6.60 -11.66
C GLU A 320 -13.70 -7.43 -11.10
N HIS A 321 -14.16 -8.46 -11.81
CA HIS A 321 -15.22 -9.36 -11.31
C HIS A 321 -14.75 -10.30 -10.20
N PHE A 322 -13.46 -10.63 -10.19
CA PHE A 322 -12.84 -11.55 -9.24
C PHE A 322 -12.20 -10.84 -8.04
N LEU A 323 -12.01 -9.51 -8.10
CA LEU A 323 -11.44 -8.73 -6.98
C LEU A 323 -12.11 -8.96 -5.61
N PRO A 324 -13.43 -9.23 -5.49
CA PRO A 324 -14.03 -9.57 -4.21
C PRO A 324 -13.43 -10.79 -3.51
N LEU A 325 -12.72 -11.68 -4.22
CA LEU A 325 -12.03 -12.83 -3.64
C LEU A 325 -10.82 -12.43 -2.79
N PHE A 326 -10.20 -11.29 -3.06
CA PHE A 326 -9.02 -10.83 -2.33
C PHE A 326 -9.37 -10.06 -1.06
N VAL A 327 -10.44 -9.27 -1.13
CA VAL A 327 -10.84 -8.34 -0.06
C VAL A 327 -11.29 -9.10 1.18
N GLY A 328 -10.61 -8.84 2.29
CA GLY A 328 -10.81 -9.53 3.56
C GLY A 328 -10.20 -10.93 3.59
N SER A 329 -10.16 -11.66 2.47
CA SER A 329 -9.62 -13.02 2.39
C SER A 329 -8.09 -13.03 2.53
N TYR A 330 -7.38 -12.27 1.70
CA TYR A 330 -5.91 -12.24 1.66
C TYR A 330 -5.34 -10.89 2.13
N SER A 331 -6.08 -9.79 2.02
CA SER A 331 -5.65 -8.53 2.59
C SER A 331 -6.83 -7.80 3.21
N ALA A 332 -6.59 -7.05 4.28
CA ALA A 332 -7.64 -6.34 5.00
C ALA A 332 -7.12 -5.05 5.65
N ALA A 333 -8.04 -4.22 6.10
CA ALA A 333 -7.74 -3.00 6.85
C ALA A 333 -8.83 -2.76 7.91
N PRO A 334 -8.92 -3.61 8.96
CA PRO A 334 -9.95 -3.51 9.98
C PRO A 334 -10.01 -2.10 10.60
N TYR A 335 -11.20 -1.52 10.67
CA TYR A 335 -11.37 -0.17 11.20
C TYR A 335 -12.73 0.02 11.87
N ARG A 336 -12.75 0.78 12.96
CA ARG A 336 -13.99 1.22 13.62
C ARG A 336 -14.30 2.65 13.21
N LEU A 337 -15.48 2.83 12.61
CA LEU A 337 -16.09 4.14 12.40
C LEU A 337 -17.00 4.45 13.59
N ALA A 338 -16.81 5.62 14.21
CA ALA A 338 -17.73 6.10 15.21
C ALA A 338 -19.05 6.55 14.57
N TYR A 339 -20.08 6.77 15.38
CA TYR A 339 -21.32 7.39 14.93
C TYR A 339 -21.07 8.77 14.31
N THR A 340 -20.21 9.58 14.94
CA THR A 340 -19.84 10.93 14.51
C THR A 340 -19.07 10.95 13.19
N ASP A 341 -18.43 9.85 12.81
CA ASP A 341 -17.73 9.73 11.53
C ASP A 341 -18.66 9.31 10.39
N PHE A 342 -19.91 8.93 10.71
CA PHE A 342 -20.87 8.37 9.75
C PHE A 342 -21.64 9.42 8.93
N HIS A 343 -21.08 10.64 8.84
CA HIS A 343 -21.52 11.66 7.88
C HIS A 343 -21.23 11.16 6.46
N PRO A 344 -22.17 11.27 5.50
CA PRO A 344 -22.00 10.70 4.17
C PRO A 344 -20.73 11.20 3.46
N GLU A 345 -20.37 12.47 3.61
CA GLU A 345 -19.17 13.10 3.05
C GLU A 345 -17.86 12.60 3.65
N ARG A 346 -17.88 12.04 4.87
CA ARG A 346 -16.72 11.42 5.52
C ARG A 346 -16.70 9.91 5.25
N ALA A 347 -17.82 9.23 5.46
CA ALA A 347 -17.91 7.77 5.37
C ALA A 347 -17.84 7.23 3.95
N LEU A 348 -18.41 7.93 2.95
CA LEU A 348 -18.36 7.50 1.56
C LEU A 348 -17.06 7.91 0.85
N GLY A 349 -16.26 8.80 1.44
CA GLY A 349 -14.93 9.16 0.96
C GLY A 349 -14.88 9.40 -0.56
N PHE A 350 -14.02 8.64 -1.23
CA PHE A 350 -13.82 8.73 -2.68
C PHE A 350 -14.84 7.93 -3.50
N LEU A 351 -15.74 7.17 -2.88
CA LEU A 351 -16.71 6.33 -3.61
C LEU A 351 -17.60 7.13 -4.56
N ALA A 352 -17.82 8.42 -4.31
CA ALA A 352 -18.54 9.32 -5.21
C ALA A 352 -17.83 9.56 -6.56
N HIS A 353 -16.54 9.23 -6.66
CA HIS A 353 -15.75 9.28 -7.89
C HIS A 353 -15.48 7.88 -8.47
N GLU A 354 -15.79 6.83 -7.72
CA GLU A 354 -15.51 5.43 -8.08
C GLU A 354 -16.76 4.68 -8.53
N LEU A 355 -17.95 5.19 -8.22
CA LEU A 355 -19.24 4.57 -8.52
C LEU A 355 -20.25 5.57 -9.08
N ASP A 356 -21.11 5.07 -9.96
CA ASP A 356 -22.31 5.76 -10.44
C ASP A 356 -23.30 6.02 -9.30
N TYR A 357 -24.10 7.09 -9.44
CA TYR A 357 -25.10 7.54 -8.46
C TYR A 357 -26.10 6.44 -8.07
N THR A 358 -26.40 5.50 -8.97
CA THR A 358 -27.31 4.39 -8.69
C THR A 358 -26.71 3.43 -7.68
N HIS A 359 -25.51 2.92 -7.96
CA HIS A 359 -24.86 1.93 -7.11
C HIS A 359 -24.33 2.55 -5.81
N LEU A 360 -23.87 3.80 -5.85
CA LEU A 360 -23.47 4.55 -4.66
C LEU A 360 -24.63 4.67 -3.65
N ARG A 361 -25.84 5.03 -4.11
CA ARG A 361 -27.05 5.06 -3.27
C ARG A 361 -27.40 3.68 -2.73
N MET A 362 -27.28 2.64 -3.55
CA MET A 362 -27.58 1.27 -3.14
C MET A 362 -26.62 0.81 -2.03
N ILE A 363 -25.31 1.03 -2.19
CA ILE A 363 -24.28 0.75 -1.18
C ILE A 363 -24.60 1.53 0.08
N TRP A 364 -24.76 2.85 0.00
CA TRP A 364 -25.01 3.69 1.18
C TRP A 364 -26.22 3.21 1.98
N ARG A 365 -27.30 2.86 1.28
CA ARG A 365 -28.52 2.35 1.93
C ARG A 365 -28.30 0.99 2.60
N ARG A 366 -27.48 0.12 2.04
CA ARG A 366 -27.15 -1.18 2.66
C ARG A 366 -26.19 -0.99 3.83
N TRP A 367 -25.24 -0.07 3.72
CA TRP A 367 -24.29 0.25 4.78
C TRP A 367 -25.00 0.83 6.01
N LYS A 368 -25.92 1.79 5.82
CA LYS A 368 -26.77 2.31 6.91
C LYS A 368 -27.60 1.25 7.64
N LYS A 369 -27.92 0.13 6.98
CA LYS A 369 -28.62 -1.00 7.60
C LYS A 369 -27.69 -1.98 8.33
N LYS A 370 -26.41 -2.04 7.92
CA LYS A 370 -25.37 -2.82 8.57
C LYS A 370 -24.90 -2.13 9.85
N ALA A 371 -24.70 -0.82 9.78
CA ALA A 371 -24.20 -0.01 10.88
C ALA A 371 -25.18 0.07 12.06
N GLN A 372 -24.66 0.18 13.27
CA GLN A 372 -25.42 0.40 14.50
C GLN A 372 -25.67 1.91 14.69
N ILE A 373 -26.51 2.45 13.78
CA ILE A 373 -26.90 3.86 13.71
C ILE A 373 -28.44 4.06 13.73
N SER A 374 -29.20 3.01 14.03
CA SER A 374 -30.67 3.04 13.94
C SER A 374 -31.32 3.50 15.23
N LEU A 375 -32.29 4.40 15.12
CA LEU A 375 -33.19 4.83 16.18
C LEU A 375 -34.62 4.44 15.82
N PHE A 376 -35.34 3.76 16.73
CA PHE A 376 -36.70 3.23 16.49
C PHE A 376 -36.85 2.48 15.14
N GLY A 377 -35.85 1.67 14.79
CA GLY A 377 -35.83 0.88 13.55
C GLY A 377 -35.52 1.67 12.27
N ARG A 378 -35.22 2.97 12.35
CA ARG A 378 -34.84 3.83 11.22
C ARG A 378 -33.39 4.29 11.36
N PRO A 379 -32.53 4.14 10.33
CA PRO A 379 -31.17 4.68 10.37
C PRO A 379 -31.19 6.20 10.52
N LEU A 380 -30.49 6.72 11.52
CA LEU A 380 -30.28 8.15 11.75
C LEU A 380 -28.79 8.44 11.58
N THR A 381 -28.39 8.96 10.43
CA THR A 381 -27.02 9.44 10.23
C THR A 381 -26.78 10.68 11.09
N PRO A 382 -25.54 10.95 11.51
CA PRO A 382 -25.21 12.24 12.10
C PRO A 382 -25.56 13.37 11.11
N PHE A 383 -25.88 14.53 11.65
CA PHE A 383 -26.42 15.64 10.86
C PHE A 383 -26.08 17.02 11.42
N GLY A 384 -25.34 17.09 12.52
CA GLY A 384 -25.02 18.35 13.18
C GLY A 384 -23.52 18.52 13.43
N PRO A 385 -23.13 19.53 14.21
CA PRO A 385 -21.77 19.66 14.72
C PRO A 385 -21.42 18.49 15.65
N GLU A 386 -20.13 18.15 15.77
CA GLU A 386 -19.65 16.97 16.50
C GLU A 386 -20.13 16.88 17.95
N TRP A 387 -20.23 18.01 18.67
CA TRP A 387 -20.72 18.03 20.06
C TRP A 387 -22.18 17.57 20.16
N PHE A 388 -23.01 17.93 19.18
CA PHE A 388 -24.42 17.55 19.15
C PHE A 388 -24.58 16.08 18.77
N ASP A 389 -23.87 15.64 17.73
CA ASP A 389 -23.88 14.23 17.32
C ASP A 389 -23.33 13.32 18.43
N SER A 390 -22.37 13.80 19.23
CA SER A 390 -21.85 13.08 20.41
C SER A 390 -22.93 12.88 21.48
N LEU A 391 -23.76 13.89 21.73
CA LEU A 391 -24.90 13.78 22.67
C LEU A 391 -25.95 12.78 22.17
N VAL A 392 -26.31 12.85 20.89
CA VAL A 392 -27.23 11.91 20.23
C VAL A 392 -26.69 10.49 20.33
N SER A 393 -25.40 10.29 20.03
CA SER A 393 -24.72 9.01 20.13
C SER A 393 -24.77 8.44 21.54
N GLY A 394 -24.50 9.25 22.56
CA GLY A 394 -24.53 8.86 23.96
C GLY A 394 -25.92 8.47 24.44
N PHE A 395 -26.93 9.29 24.15
CA PHE A 395 -28.31 9.07 24.59
C PHE A 395 -28.94 7.84 23.93
N PHE A 396 -28.70 7.65 22.63
CA PHE A 396 -29.29 6.54 21.87
C PHE A 396 -28.35 5.32 21.70
N ARG A 397 -27.18 5.33 22.36
CA ARG A 397 -26.17 4.27 22.30
C ARG A 397 -25.77 3.88 20.88
N GLN A 398 -25.72 4.86 19.98
CA GLN A 398 -25.26 4.62 18.61
C GLN A 398 -23.76 4.38 18.61
N LYS A 399 -23.28 3.38 17.86
CA LYS A 399 -21.88 2.93 17.91
C LYS A 399 -21.12 3.10 16.59
N GLY A 400 -21.83 3.42 15.51
CA GLY A 400 -21.26 3.45 14.16
C GLY A 400 -21.13 2.05 13.55
N ASP A 401 -19.99 1.72 12.96
CA ASP A 401 -19.78 0.46 12.25
C ASP A 401 -18.36 -0.11 12.42
N PHE A 402 -18.21 -1.40 12.13
CA PHE A 402 -16.92 -2.07 11.98
C PHE A 402 -16.73 -2.49 10.52
N VAL A 403 -15.68 -1.98 9.88
CA VAL A 403 -15.40 -2.18 8.47
C VAL A 403 -14.21 -3.13 8.30
N PRO A 404 -14.37 -4.27 7.58
CA PRO A 404 -13.28 -5.23 7.37
C PRO A 404 -12.08 -4.67 6.61
N ASP A 405 -12.32 -3.84 5.59
CA ASP A 405 -11.26 -3.21 4.82
C ASP A 405 -11.61 -1.76 4.49
N PHE A 406 -11.27 -0.86 5.42
CA PHE A 406 -11.63 0.56 5.29
C PHE A 406 -10.68 1.33 4.37
N ARG A 407 -9.46 0.81 4.12
CA ARG A 407 -8.49 1.46 3.23
C ARG A 407 -9.08 1.64 1.83
N LEU A 408 -9.78 0.62 1.34
CA LEU A 408 -10.44 0.62 0.03
C LEU A 408 -11.60 1.62 -0.09
N ILE A 409 -11.95 2.32 0.99
CA ILE A 409 -13.00 3.35 1.03
C ILE A 409 -12.39 4.74 1.31
N ASP A 410 -11.37 4.81 2.18
CA ASP A 410 -10.66 6.03 2.60
C ASP A 410 -9.59 6.50 1.59
N TYR A 411 -9.14 5.60 0.70
CA TYR A 411 -8.14 5.89 -0.34
C TYR A 411 -8.77 5.82 -1.73
N LEU A 412 -8.41 6.76 -2.62
CA LEU A 412 -8.83 6.75 -4.03
C LEU A 412 -8.11 5.60 -4.76
N VAL A 413 -8.82 4.49 -4.97
CA VAL A 413 -8.26 3.27 -5.57
C VAL A 413 -8.58 3.14 -7.05
N CYS A 414 -9.67 3.76 -7.51
CA CYS A 414 -9.98 3.84 -8.94
C CYS A 414 -10.72 5.14 -9.32
N LEU A 415 -10.94 5.33 -10.62
CA LEU A 415 -11.76 6.41 -11.14
C LEU A 415 -12.82 5.83 -12.07
N LEU A 416 -14.03 6.36 -11.98
CA LEU A 416 -15.12 6.00 -12.87
C LEU A 416 -14.91 6.63 -14.25
N SER A 417 -15.14 5.86 -15.31
CA SER A 417 -15.22 6.36 -16.68
C SER A 417 -16.27 7.49 -16.84
N THR A 418 -16.10 8.33 -17.87
CA THR A 418 -17.17 9.22 -18.36
C THR A 418 -17.92 8.54 -19.51
N ASP A 419 -19.10 9.06 -19.87
CA ASP A 419 -19.89 8.51 -20.99
C ASP A 419 -19.15 8.57 -22.34
N ARG A 420 -18.18 9.49 -22.48
CA ARG A 420 -17.40 9.67 -23.72
C ARG A 420 -16.01 9.07 -23.65
N SER A 421 -15.44 8.92 -22.46
CA SER A 421 -14.06 8.46 -22.25
C SER A 421 -14.02 7.25 -21.30
N PRO A 422 -14.30 6.04 -21.82
CA PRO A 422 -13.99 4.79 -21.15
C PRO A 422 -12.54 4.66 -20.67
N ALA A 423 -12.33 4.11 -19.48
CA ALA A 423 -11.00 3.75 -18.98
C ALA A 423 -10.40 2.51 -19.67
N LEU A 424 -11.25 1.61 -20.20
CA LEU A 424 -10.87 0.24 -20.60
C LEU A 424 -11.44 -0.16 -21.98
N ASP A 425 -11.57 0.78 -22.91
CA ASP A 425 -12.11 0.51 -24.27
C ASP A 425 -11.17 -0.30 -25.20
N GLY A 426 -9.95 -0.64 -24.76
CA GLY A 426 -8.98 -1.37 -25.57
C GLY A 426 -8.27 -0.52 -26.62
N LYS A 427 -8.52 0.79 -26.66
CA LYS A 427 -7.88 1.72 -27.61
C LYS A 427 -6.73 2.47 -26.94
N PRO A 428 -5.58 2.63 -27.62
CA PRO A 428 -4.49 3.48 -27.13
C PRO A 428 -4.96 4.90 -26.76
N GLY A 429 -4.37 5.45 -25.68
CA GLY A 429 -4.65 6.80 -25.17
C GLY A 429 -6.01 6.98 -24.49
N ASN A 430 -6.71 5.91 -24.12
CA ASN A 430 -7.98 6.00 -23.40
C ASN A 430 -7.84 6.59 -21.99
N ASP A 431 -6.73 6.29 -21.33
CA ASP A 431 -6.32 6.87 -20.06
C ASP A 431 -6.11 8.38 -20.18
N ASP A 432 -5.51 8.86 -21.27
CA ASP A 432 -5.32 10.30 -21.51
C ASP A 432 -6.66 11.03 -21.73
N ARG A 433 -7.57 10.41 -22.51
CA ARG A 433 -8.91 10.96 -22.75
C ARG A 433 -9.71 11.08 -21.46
N LEU A 434 -9.72 10.04 -20.63
CA LEU A 434 -10.42 10.05 -19.35
C LEU A 434 -9.79 11.05 -18.37
N ARG A 435 -8.45 11.13 -18.27
CA ARG A 435 -7.80 12.11 -17.40
C ARG A 435 -8.18 13.54 -17.78
N LYS A 436 -8.23 13.84 -19.08
CA LYS A 436 -8.65 15.15 -19.58
C LYS A 436 -10.07 15.50 -19.15
N ASP A 437 -11.03 14.60 -19.37
CA ASP A 437 -12.42 14.82 -18.96
C ASP A 437 -12.53 15.03 -17.44
N LEU A 438 -11.83 14.22 -16.64
CA LEU A 438 -11.86 14.32 -15.17
C LEU A 438 -11.17 15.59 -14.65
N ALA A 439 -10.14 16.09 -15.35
CA ALA A 439 -9.50 17.35 -15.06
C ALA A 439 -10.44 18.53 -15.35
N ASP A 440 -11.17 18.51 -16.47
CA ASP A 440 -12.18 19.51 -16.82
C ASP A 440 -13.34 19.53 -15.80
N MET A 441 -13.67 18.38 -15.21
CA MET A 441 -14.63 18.26 -14.09
C MET A 441 -14.05 18.65 -12.71
N GLY A 442 -12.76 19.00 -12.63
CA GLY A 442 -12.06 19.33 -11.38
C GLY A 442 -11.79 18.14 -10.44
N VAL A 443 -12.08 16.91 -10.87
CA VAL A 443 -11.96 15.68 -10.07
C VAL A 443 -10.51 15.17 -10.02
N PHE A 444 -9.74 15.37 -11.10
CA PHE A 444 -8.39 14.84 -11.26
C PHE A 444 -7.43 15.84 -11.93
N ASP A 445 -6.21 15.41 -12.26
CA ASP A 445 -5.21 16.20 -13.00
C ASP A 445 -4.53 15.35 -14.07
N ASN A 446 -4.21 15.97 -15.21
CA ASN A 446 -3.63 15.30 -16.38
C ASN A 446 -2.21 14.78 -16.15
N GLN A 447 -1.47 15.40 -15.22
CA GLN A 447 -0.10 15.01 -14.88
C GLN A 447 -0.05 13.77 -13.99
N MET A 448 -1.15 13.42 -13.33
CA MET A 448 -1.19 12.26 -12.44
C MET A 448 -1.44 10.96 -13.20
N SER A 449 -0.85 9.86 -12.72
CA SER A 449 -1.15 8.53 -13.24
C SER A 449 -2.57 8.11 -12.87
N LEU A 450 -3.38 7.66 -13.85
CA LEU A 450 -4.76 7.20 -13.60
C LEU A 450 -4.79 6.05 -12.57
N TYR A 451 -5.65 6.19 -11.56
CA TYR A 451 -5.90 5.17 -10.54
C TYR A 451 -6.83 4.07 -11.06
N LEU A 452 -6.39 2.82 -10.90
CA LEU A 452 -7.13 1.60 -11.26
C LEU A 452 -6.81 0.50 -10.24
N LEU A 453 -7.80 -0.34 -9.93
CA LEU A 453 -7.65 -1.49 -9.01
C LEU A 453 -6.67 -2.55 -9.54
N TYR A 454 -6.67 -2.71 -10.87
CA TYR A 454 -5.78 -3.57 -11.63
C TYR A 454 -5.30 -2.80 -12.86
N LYS A 455 -3.99 -2.70 -13.06
CA LYS A 455 -3.40 -1.80 -14.05
C LYS A 455 -2.48 -2.52 -15.02
N LEU A 456 -2.67 -2.27 -16.31
CA LEU A 456 -1.76 -2.71 -17.35
C LEU A 456 -0.42 -1.98 -17.20
N ARG A 457 0.66 -2.73 -17.13
CA ARG A 457 2.03 -2.23 -17.26
C ARG A 457 2.38 -2.32 -18.74
N GLU A 458 2.19 -1.21 -19.45
CA GLU A 458 2.45 -1.12 -20.89
C GLU A 458 3.95 -1.18 -21.19
N PHE A 459 4.34 -2.02 -22.15
CA PHE A 459 5.74 -2.21 -22.55
C PHE A 459 6.44 -0.88 -22.88
N ARG A 460 5.77 -0.02 -23.66
CA ARG A 460 6.34 1.26 -24.08
C ARG A 460 6.68 2.20 -22.91
N LYS A 461 5.93 2.12 -21.81
CA LYS A 461 6.12 2.96 -20.62
C LYS A 461 7.08 2.31 -19.63
N MET A 462 6.96 0.99 -19.44
CA MET A 462 7.60 0.26 -18.34
C MET A 462 8.81 -0.59 -18.75
N GLY A 463 9.02 -0.81 -20.05
CA GLY A 463 10.03 -1.76 -20.58
C GLY A 463 9.60 -3.23 -20.51
N PHE A 464 8.41 -3.53 -19.99
CA PHE A 464 7.82 -4.88 -19.95
C PHE A 464 6.29 -4.82 -20.05
N SER A 465 5.69 -5.90 -20.54
CA SER A 465 4.23 -6.08 -20.58
C SER A 465 3.76 -6.93 -19.42
N GLY A 466 2.78 -6.44 -18.67
CA GLY A 466 2.29 -7.13 -17.48
C GLY A 466 1.13 -6.43 -16.79
N PHE A 467 0.86 -6.82 -15.56
CA PHE A 467 -0.25 -6.27 -14.78
C PHE A 467 0.15 -6.01 -13.34
N GLU A 468 -0.48 -5.01 -12.74
CA GLU A 468 -0.29 -4.63 -11.35
C GLU A 468 -1.61 -4.62 -10.58
N GLY A 469 -1.67 -5.41 -9.50
CA GLY A 469 -2.70 -5.30 -8.48
C GLY A 469 -2.39 -4.18 -7.50
N ARG A 470 -3.32 -3.24 -7.34
CA ARG A 470 -3.22 -2.07 -6.45
C ARG A 470 -4.24 -2.06 -5.31
N HIS A 471 -5.02 -3.13 -5.22
CA HIS A 471 -6.15 -3.27 -4.29
C HIS A 471 -5.76 -3.93 -2.96
N TYR A 472 -4.47 -4.21 -2.73
CA TYR A 472 -4.02 -4.86 -1.50
C TYR A 472 -3.87 -3.86 -0.36
N SER A 473 -4.45 -4.22 0.79
CA SER A 473 -4.34 -3.47 2.05
C SER A 473 -3.18 -4.04 2.88
N LEU A 474 -3.43 -4.55 4.10
CA LEU A 474 -2.43 -5.20 4.94
C LEU A 474 -2.55 -6.73 4.85
N PHE A 475 -1.40 -7.40 4.77
CA PHE A 475 -1.27 -8.85 4.90
C PHE A 475 -0.96 -9.22 6.36
N GLU A 476 -1.58 -10.27 6.89
CA GLU A 476 -1.25 -10.77 8.23
C GLU A 476 0.01 -11.65 8.19
N SER A 477 0.11 -12.52 7.17
CA SER A 477 1.30 -13.34 6.85
C SER A 477 1.81 -12.98 5.45
N LEU A 478 3.12 -12.77 5.27
CA LEU A 478 3.65 -12.50 3.94
C LEU A 478 3.60 -13.77 3.08
N GLU A 479 3.96 -14.92 3.62
CA GLU A 479 3.98 -16.22 2.96
C GLU A 479 2.57 -16.68 2.62
N ASP A 480 1.69 -16.77 3.61
CA ASP A 480 0.37 -17.37 3.42
C ASP A 480 -0.61 -16.42 2.72
N ASP A 481 -0.56 -15.13 3.04
CA ASP A 481 -1.55 -14.18 2.55
C ASP A 481 -1.07 -13.44 1.28
N MET A 482 0.14 -12.85 1.30
CA MET A 482 0.69 -12.17 0.10
C MET A 482 1.06 -13.19 -0.98
N GLY A 483 1.63 -14.34 -0.61
CA GLY A 483 1.91 -15.43 -1.54
C GLY A 483 0.62 -15.96 -2.20
N GLY A 484 -0.40 -16.30 -1.39
CA GLY A 484 -1.69 -16.75 -1.91
C GLY A 484 -2.39 -15.71 -2.80
N ALA A 485 -2.28 -14.42 -2.46
CA ALA A 485 -2.78 -13.34 -3.30
C ALA A 485 -2.05 -13.25 -4.65
N ALA A 486 -0.73 -13.37 -4.67
CA ALA A 486 0.05 -13.33 -5.92
C ALA A 486 -0.27 -14.52 -6.84
N ASP A 487 -0.45 -15.71 -6.26
CA ASP A 487 -0.88 -16.90 -6.98
C ASP A 487 -2.27 -16.72 -7.60
N LEU A 488 -3.23 -16.23 -6.82
CA LEU A 488 -4.59 -15.99 -7.30
C LEU A 488 -4.62 -14.91 -8.40
N GLN A 489 -3.83 -13.83 -8.25
CA GLN A 489 -3.69 -12.81 -9.29
C GLN A 489 -3.14 -13.40 -10.60
N THR A 490 -2.14 -14.27 -10.49
CA THR A 490 -1.53 -14.97 -11.64
C THR A 490 -2.55 -15.89 -12.31
N LEU A 491 -3.30 -16.68 -11.54
CA LEU A 491 -4.33 -17.58 -12.05
C LEU A 491 -5.45 -16.83 -12.79
N ILE A 492 -5.99 -15.76 -12.20
CA ILE A 492 -7.06 -14.96 -12.81
C ILE A 492 -6.58 -14.32 -14.11
N THR A 493 -5.34 -13.82 -14.12
CA THR A 493 -4.74 -13.23 -15.33
C THR A 493 -4.57 -14.28 -16.42
N ALA A 494 -4.05 -15.47 -16.09
CA ALA A 494 -3.92 -16.57 -17.03
C ALA A 494 -5.29 -17.03 -17.58
N LEU A 495 -6.31 -17.12 -16.72
CA LEU A 495 -7.67 -17.48 -17.12
C LEU A 495 -8.28 -16.45 -18.08
N ALA A 496 -8.03 -15.15 -17.88
CA ALA A 496 -8.49 -14.12 -18.81
C ALA A 496 -7.90 -14.32 -20.21
N PHE A 497 -6.59 -14.59 -20.30
CA PHE A 497 -5.94 -14.90 -21.58
C PHE A 497 -6.46 -16.20 -22.19
N LYS A 498 -6.73 -17.23 -21.37
CA LYS A 498 -7.36 -18.47 -21.84
C LYS A 498 -8.72 -18.21 -22.47
N TYR A 499 -9.60 -17.47 -21.81
CA TYR A 499 -10.91 -17.14 -22.38
C TYR A 499 -10.84 -16.31 -23.66
N MET A 500 -9.88 -15.38 -23.75
CA MET A 500 -9.66 -14.62 -24.98
C MET A 500 -9.19 -15.53 -26.12
N ALA A 501 -8.23 -16.42 -25.84
CA ALA A 501 -7.71 -17.38 -26.82
C ALA A 501 -8.79 -18.37 -27.30
N GLU A 502 -9.72 -18.76 -26.42
CA GLU A 502 -10.86 -19.63 -26.74
C GLU A 502 -12.05 -18.89 -27.39
N GLY A 503 -11.95 -17.57 -27.61
CA GLY A 503 -13.05 -16.76 -28.15
C GLY A 503 -14.26 -16.65 -27.22
N LYS A 504 -14.10 -16.89 -25.92
CA LYS A 504 -15.16 -16.81 -24.90
C LYS A 504 -15.31 -15.41 -24.30
N LEU A 505 -14.31 -14.54 -24.48
CA LEU A 505 -14.26 -13.20 -23.91
C LEU A 505 -13.89 -12.15 -24.97
N PHE A 506 -14.73 -11.12 -25.10
CA PHE A 506 -14.53 -9.95 -25.97
C PHE A 506 -14.97 -8.68 -25.22
N HIS A 507 -14.53 -7.50 -25.67
CA HIS A 507 -14.98 -6.22 -25.10
C HIS A 507 -16.50 -6.08 -25.08
N ALA A 508 -17.22 -6.60 -26.08
CA ALA A 508 -18.68 -6.56 -26.14
C ALA A 508 -19.38 -7.35 -25.00
N HIS A 509 -18.70 -8.34 -24.40
CA HIS A 509 -19.24 -9.09 -23.26
C HIS A 509 -19.20 -8.29 -21.96
N ILE A 510 -18.33 -7.28 -21.86
CA ILE A 510 -18.19 -6.39 -20.70
C ILE A 510 -18.09 -4.93 -21.21
N PRO A 511 -19.24 -4.28 -21.47
CA PRO A 511 -19.26 -2.88 -21.92
C PRO A 511 -18.59 -1.91 -20.94
N ASP A 512 -18.17 -0.75 -21.47
CA ASP A 512 -17.39 0.26 -20.74
C ASP A 512 -18.18 1.50 -20.31
N ASP A 513 -19.51 1.45 -20.38
CA ASP A 513 -20.28 2.57 -19.87
C ASP A 513 -20.14 2.69 -18.34
N PRO A 514 -20.19 3.91 -17.78
CA PRO A 514 -19.97 4.15 -16.35
C PRO A 514 -20.92 3.33 -15.46
N TYR A 515 -22.14 3.07 -15.94
CA TYR A 515 -23.11 2.28 -15.20
C TYR A 515 -22.67 0.81 -15.08
N VAL A 516 -22.25 0.16 -16.17
CA VAL A 516 -21.77 -1.24 -16.15
C VAL A 516 -20.47 -1.38 -15.36
N GLU A 517 -19.57 -0.41 -15.47
CA GLU A 517 -18.36 -0.31 -14.65
C GLU A 517 -18.68 -0.24 -13.17
N SER A 518 -19.60 0.64 -12.79
CA SER A 518 -20.04 0.75 -11.43
C SER A 518 -20.79 -0.51 -10.96
N GLU A 519 -21.56 -1.17 -11.82
CA GLU A 519 -22.33 -2.37 -11.47
C GLU A 519 -21.41 -3.53 -11.05
N ARG A 520 -20.29 -3.75 -11.75
CA ARG A 520 -19.30 -4.78 -11.38
C ARG A 520 -18.42 -4.36 -10.20
N ARG A 521 -18.04 -3.08 -10.09
CA ARG A 521 -17.20 -2.58 -8.98
C ARG A 521 -17.92 -2.48 -7.64
N GLN A 522 -19.25 -2.30 -7.63
CA GLN A 522 -20.02 -2.24 -6.36
C GLN A 522 -19.81 -3.51 -5.52
N ILE A 523 -19.53 -4.65 -6.15
CA ILE A 523 -19.36 -5.94 -5.51
C ILE A 523 -18.09 -5.94 -4.66
N PHE A 524 -17.01 -5.37 -5.21
CA PHE A 524 -15.71 -5.20 -4.57
C PHE A 524 -15.82 -4.26 -3.36
N PHE A 525 -16.32 -3.04 -3.55
CA PHE A 525 -16.52 -2.10 -2.44
C PHE A 525 -17.51 -2.62 -1.41
N GLY A 526 -18.53 -3.36 -1.85
CA GLY A 526 -19.47 -4.01 -0.95
C GLY A 526 -18.82 -5.08 -0.07
N ALA A 527 -17.88 -5.85 -0.62
CA ALA A 527 -17.08 -6.81 0.16
C ALA A 527 -16.16 -6.08 1.16
N ALA A 528 -15.52 -4.98 0.75
CA ALA A 528 -14.65 -4.17 1.62
C ALA A 528 -15.39 -3.58 2.83
N ILE A 529 -16.60 -3.04 2.60
CA ILE A 529 -17.49 -2.53 3.65
C ILE A 529 -18.03 -3.68 4.52
N GLY A 530 -18.13 -4.89 3.98
CA GLY A 530 -18.77 -6.04 4.62
C GLY A 530 -20.30 -6.00 4.52
N ILE A 531 -20.87 -5.39 3.47
CA ILE A 531 -22.32 -5.45 3.22
C ILE A 531 -22.71 -6.82 2.64
N PRO A 532 -23.77 -7.47 3.15
CA PRO A 532 -24.05 -8.87 2.81
C PRO A 532 -24.63 -9.07 1.41
N THR A 533 -25.26 -8.04 0.82
CA THR A 533 -25.85 -8.17 -0.52
C THR A 533 -25.63 -6.92 -1.37
N PHE A 534 -25.52 -7.13 -2.67
CA PHE A 534 -25.47 -6.10 -3.72
C PHE A 534 -26.61 -6.31 -4.74
N TYR A 535 -26.67 -5.45 -5.76
CA TYR A 535 -27.75 -5.49 -6.76
C TYR A 535 -27.23 -5.50 -8.19
N VAL A 536 -27.83 -6.33 -9.04
CA VAL A 536 -27.49 -6.43 -10.48
C VAL A 536 -28.77 -6.22 -11.29
N ARG A 537 -28.71 -5.45 -12.36
CA ARG A 537 -29.85 -5.25 -13.27
C ARG A 537 -30.20 -6.59 -13.93
N LYS A 538 -31.50 -6.93 -13.96
CA LYS A 538 -31.99 -8.17 -14.59
C LYS A 538 -31.58 -8.28 -16.05
N ASN A 539 -31.62 -7.14 -16.76
CA ASN A 539 -31.23 -7.01 -18.16
C ASN A 539 -29.88 -6.28 -18.27
N THR A 540 -28.90 -6.66 -17.44
CA THR A 540 -27.54 -6.12 -17.56
C THR A 540 -26.95 -6.46 -18.94
N SER A 541 -26.24 -5.50 -19.53
CA SER A 541 -25.48 -5.69 -20.77
C SER A 541 -24.17 -6.44 -20.53
N ASN A 542 -23.69 -6.51 -19.28
CA ASN A 542 -22.52 -7.28 -18.88
C ASN A 542 -22.86 -8.78 -18.89
N GLN A 543 -22.60 -9.43 -20.03
CA GLN A 543 -22.87 -10.85 -20.23
C GLN A 543 -21.97 -11.73 -19.36
N PHE A 544 -20.75 -11.28 -19.05
CA PHE A 544 -19.86 -12.02 -18.18
C PHE A 544 -20.39 -12.08 -16.74
N LEU A 545 -20.78 -10.94 -16.17
CA LEU A 545 -21.44 -10.89 -14.87
C LEU A 545 -22.71 -11.73 -14.85
N LYS A 546 -23.54 -11.66 -15.90
CA LYS A 546 -24.76 -12.48 -16.00
C LYS A 546 -24.48 -13.98 -15.90
N LYS A 547 -23.42 -14.48 -16.56
CA LYS A 547 -23.00 -15.89 -16.48
C LYS A 547 -22.61 -16.30 -15.06
N ILE A 548 -21.90 -15.44 -14.33
CA ILE A 548 -21.53 -15.70 -12.93
C ILE A 548 -22.78 -15.69 -12.03
N ILE A 549 -23.69 -14.73 -12.23
CA ILE A 549 -24.94 -14.65 -11.46
C ILE A 549 -25.82 -15.87 -11.66
N MET A 550 -25.86 -16.46 -12.86
CA MET A 550 -26.59 -17.72 -13.10
C MET A 550 -26.08 -18.91 -12.28
N ARG A 551 -24.79 -18.89 -11.91
CA ARG A 551 -24.15 -19.90 -11.04
C ARG A 551 -24.21 -19.53 -9.56
N THR A 552 -24.67 -18.33 -9.24
CA THR A 552 -24.68 -17.80 -7.86
C THR A 552 -25.91 -18.26 -7.10
N GLY A 553 -25.71 -18.83 -5.92
CA GLY A 553 -26.78 -19.19 -4.99
C GLY A 553 -27.51 -17.98 -4.41
N GLN A 554 -28.75 -18.20 -3.95
CA GLN A 554 -29.55 -17.21 -3.20
C GLN A 554 -29.79 -15.86 -3.92
N VAL A 555 -29.90 -15.90 -5.26
CA VAL A 555 -30.27 -14.74 -6.08
C VAL A 555 -31.78 -14.60 -6.13
N ARG A 556 -32.30 -13.40 -5.89
CA ARG A 556 -33.75 -13.13 -5.97
C ARG A 556 -34.08 -11.75 -6.52
N PRO A 557 -35.24 -11.54 -7.16
CA PRO A 557 -35.70 -10.20 -7.51
C PRO A 557 -35.75 -9.26 -6.30
N SER A 558 -35.37 -8.00 -6.50
CA SER A 558 -35.46 -6.96 -5.48
C SER A 558 -36.86 -6.35 -5.46
N HIS A 559 -37.59 -6.46 -4.35
CA HIS A 559 -38.84 -5.71 -4.15
C HIS A 559 -38.63 -4.20 -4.07
N ARG A 560 -37.44 -3.76 -3.65
CA ARG A 560 -37.14 -2.34 -3.41
C ARG A 560 -36.63 -1.61 -4.65
N TYR A 561 -35.94 -2.33 -5.52
CA TYR A 561 -35.39 -1.81 -6.77
C TYR A 561 -35.98 -2.65 -7.90
N PRO A 562 -37.17 -2.30 -8.41
CA PRO A 562 -37.78 -2.98 -9.55
C PRO A 562 -36.79 -3.09 -10.71
N GLY A 563 -36.72 -4.24 -11.36
CA GLY A 563 -35.76 -4.50 -12.44
C GLY A 563 -34.37 -4.97 -11.98
N TYR A 564 -34.11 -5.09 -10.67
CA TYR A 564 -32.85 -5.60 -10.12
C TYR A 564 -33.01 -6.99 -9.47
N LEU A 565 -31.93 -7.75 -9.52
CA LEU A 565 -31.65 -8.93 -8.71
C LEU A 565 -30.87 -8.49 -7.47
N ARG A 566 -31.22 -9.06 -6.31
CA ARG A 566 -30.46 -8.96 -5.07
C ARG A 566 -29.62 -10.23 -4.94
N VAL A 567 -28.32 -10.05 -4.76
CA VAL A 567 -27.33 -11.13 -4.76
C VAL A 567 -26.57 -11.13 -3.43
N GLN A 568 -26.36 -12.29 -2.82
CA GLN A 568 -25.53 -12.42 -1.63
C GLN A 568 -24.05 -12.35 -2.01
N ASN A 569 -23.28 -11.53 -1.29
CA ASN A 569 -21.87 -11.31 -1.60
C ASN A 569 -21.02 -12.57 -1.38
N LEU A 570 -21.30 -13.35 -0.33
CA LEU A 570 -20.61 -14.61 -0.08
C LEU A 570 -20.91 -15.66 -1.17
N GLU A 571 -22.17 -15.80 -1.57
CA GLU A 571 -22.57 -16.76 -2.61
C GLU A 571 -21.95 -16.40 -3.97
N TYR A 572 -21.84 -15.11 -4.29
CA TYR A 572 -21.13 -14.65 -5.49
C TYR A 572 -19.65 -15.04 -5.46
N ARG A 573 -18.98 -14.86 -4.32
CA ARG A 573 -17.57 -15.26 -4.15
C ARG A 573 -17.39 -16.77 -4.28
N LYS A 574 -18.28 -17.58 -3.70
CA LYS A 574 -18.28 -19.03 -3.90
C LYS A 574 -18.48 -19.42 -5.37
N ALA A 575 -19.40 -18.75 -6.08
CA ALA A 575 -19.58 -18.95 -7.52
C ALA A 575 -18.34 -18.60 -8.33
N LEU A 576 -17.58 -17.56 -7.97
CA LEU A 576 -16.30 -17.25 -8.62
C LEU A 576 -15.26 -18.36 -8.39
N VAL A 577 -15.17 -18.92 -7.18
CA VAL A 577 -14.27 -20.06 -6.93
C VAL A 577 -14.68 -21.27 -7.76
N GLN A 578 -15.98 -21.51 -7.92
CA GLN A 578 -16.47 -22.57 -8.80
C GLN A 578 -16.09 -22.33 -10.26
N VAL A 579 -16.17 -21.08 -10.74
CA VAL A 579 -15.68 -20.72 -12.07
C VAL A 579 -14.18 -21.02 -12.21
N LEU A 580 -13.35 -20.71 -11.20
CA LEU A 580 -11.93 -21.06 -11.23
C LEU A 580 -11.71 -22.58 -11.27
N LEU A 581 -12.44 -23.34 -10.44
CA LEU A 581 -12.31 -24.79 -10.37
C LEU A 581 -12.72 -25.50 -11.67
N GLU A 582 -13.72 -24.99 -12.37
CA GLU A 582 -14.21 -25.58 -13.62
C GLU A 582 -13.43 -25.09 -14.84
N ASP A 583 -13.28 -23.79 -14.99
CA ASP A 583 -12.80 -23.19 -16.24
C ASP A 583 -11.27 -23.03 -16.26
N ALA A 584 -10.62 -23.05 -15.08
CA ALA A 584 -9.17 -22.94 -14.92
C ALA A 584 -8.53 -24.24 -14.39
N ALA A 585 -9.22 -25.39 -14.43
CA ALA A 585 -8.73 -26.66 -13.86
C ALA A 585 -7.31 -27.04 -14.35
N ASP A 586 -7.09 -26.94 -15.66
CA ASP A 586 -5.80 -27.13 -16.34
C ASP A 586 -4.73 -26.13 -15.90
N LEU A 587 -5.09 -24.87 -15.71
CA LEU A 587 -4.20 -23.83 -15.20
C LEU A 587 -3.84 -24.08 -13.74
N ILE A 588 -4.81 -24.49 -12.91
CA ILE A 588 -4.60 -24.83 -11.50
C ILE A 588 -3.62 -26.00 -11.38
N GLU A 589 -3.74 -27.01 -12.25
CA GLU A 589 -2.81 -28.13 -12.29
C GLU A 589 -1.42 -27.68 -12.77
N THR A 590 -1.34 -27.00 -13.92
CA THR A 590 -0.08 -26.55 -14.52
C THR A 590 0.71 -25.60 -13.62
N LEU A 591 0.01 -24.73 -12.89
CA LEU A 591 0.60 -23.75 -11.99
C LEU A 591 0.78 -24.28 -10.55
N ASN A 592 0.37 -25.53 -10.28
CA ASN A 592 0.40 -26.15 -8.95
C ASN A 592 -0.37 -25.35 -7.86
N LEU A 593 -1.56 -24.85 -8.20
CA LEU A 593 -2.36 -23.95 -7.35
C LEU A 593 -3.54 -24.63 -6.63
N ARG A 594 -3.56 -25.97 -6.58
CA ARG A 594 -4.65 -26.70 -5.90
C ARG A 594 -4.75 -26.33 -4.42
N GLY A 595 -3.61 -26.17 -3.75
CA GLY A 595 -3.54 -25.71 -2.35
C GLY A 595 -4.11 -24.30 -2.18
N THR A 596 -3.74 -23.37 -3.06
CA THR A 596 -4.19 -21.98 -3.03
C THR A 596 -5.70 -21.86 -3.17
N VAL A 597 -6.32 -22.60 -4.10
CA VAL A 597 -7.78 -22.57 -4.30
C VAL A 597 -8.52 -23.23 -3.13
N ALA A 598 -7.97 -24.31 -2.56
CA ALA A 598 -8.54 -24.95 -1.37
C ALA A 598 -8.49 -24.02 -0.14
N ASP A 599 -7.36 -23.34 0.09
CA ASP A 599 -7.20 -22.34 1.15
C ASP A 599 -8.16 -21.16 0.95
N LEU A 600 -8.32 -20.67 -0.28
CA LEU A 600 -9.30 -19.62 -0.59
C LEU A 600 -10.73 -20.04 -0.19
N MET A 601 -11.13 -21.29 -0.44
CA MET A 601 -12.45 -21.76 -0.02
C MET A 601 -12.60 -21.76 1.50
N LEU A 602 -11.59 -22.24 2.24
CA LEU A 602 -11.57 -22.19 3.71
C LEU A 602 -11.70 -20.76 4.25
N ARG A 603 -11.05 -19.79 3.60
CA ARG A 603 -11.14 -18.36 3.94
C ARG A 603 -12.56 -17.81 3.74
N LEU A 604 -13.30 -18.31 2.75
CA LEU A 604 -14.68 -17.90 2.50
C LEU A 604 -15.69 -18.58 3.43
N GLU A 605 -15.47 -19.85 3.77
CA GLU A 605 -16.37 -20.64 4.63
C GLU A 605 -16.20 -20.32 6.12
N HIS A 606 -14.97 -20.05 6.54
CA HIS A 606 -14.60 -19.79 7.93
C HIS A 606 -13.78 -18.49 8.05
N PRO A 607 -14.34 -17.33 7.65
CA PRO A 607 -13.60 -16.08 7.53
C PRO A 607 -13.00 -15.62 8.85
N GLU A 608 -13.72 -15.75 9.97
CA GLU A 608 -13.20 -15.36 11.28
C GLU A 608 -11.92 -16.09 11.67
N LYS A 609 -11.74 -17.34 11.18
CA LYS A 609 -10.57 -18.16 11.50
C LYS A 609 -9.46 -18.03 10.47
N HIS A 610 -9.78 -18.09 9.18
CA HIS A 610 -8.81 -18.27 8.10
C HIS A 610 -8.57 -17.01 7.27
N SER A 611 -9.53 -16.09 7.18
CA SER A 611 -9.34 -14.86 6.40
C SER A 611 -8.39 -13.89 7.09
N THR A 612 -7.66 -13.08 6.32
CA THR A 612 -6.79 -12.03 6.85
C THR A 612 -7.56 -11.02 7.70
N ALA A 613 -8.78 -10.64 7.30
CA ALA A 613 -9.65 -9.79 8.12
C ALA A 613 -9.92 -10.39 9.50
N GLY A 614 -10.26 -11.69 9.57
CA GLY A 614 -10.51 -12.40 10.82
C GLY A 614 -9.25 -12.55 11.69
N LYS A 615 -8.12 -12.93 11.09
CA LYS A 615 -6.82 -13.06 11.78
C LYS A 615 -6.37 -11.73 12.38
N LEU A 616 -6.39 -10.64 11.61
CA LEU A 616 -6.01 -9.31 12.08
C LEU A 616 -6.95 -8.83 13.19
N THR A 617 -8.27 -8.95 12.99
CA THR A 617 -9.26 -8.50 13.98
C THR A 617 -9.07 -9.19 15.31
N ARG A 618 -8.89 -10.52 15.31
CA ARG A 618 -8.61 -11.30 16.52
C ARG A 618 -7.29 -10.90 17.17
N GLY A 619 -6.21 -10.75 16.40
CA GLY A 619 -4.94 -10.28 16.94
C GLY A 619 -5.02 -8.92 17.64
N ILE A 620 -5.79 -7.98 17.08
CA ILE A 620 -6.05 -6.67 17.69
C ILE A 620 -6.86 -6.81 18.98
N LEU A 621 -7.93 -7.61 18.96
CA LEU A 621 -8.80 -7.83 20.11
C LEU A 621 -8.09 -8.54 21.26
N ASP A 622 -7.24 -9.52 20.96
CA ASP A 622 -6.42 -10.25 21.94
C ASP A 622 -5.44 -9.29 22.64
N ASP A 623 -4.73 -8.43 21.88
CA ASP A 623 -3.82 -7.41 22.42
C ASP A 623 -4.55 -6.36 23.29
N MET A 624 -5.85 -6.16 23.04
CA MET A 624 -6.73 -5.25 23.79
C MET A 624 -7.53 -5.94 24.90
N ASN A 625 -7.44 -7.26 25.04
CA ASN A 625 -8.28 -8.07 25.93
C ASN A 625 -9.80 -7.79 25.76
N ALA A 626 -10.26 -7.72 24.51
CA ALA A 626 -11.64 -7.41 24.15
C ALA A 626 -12.29 -8.55 23.37
N ALA A 627 -13.61 -8.74 23.53
CA ALA A 627 -14.31 -9.85 22.86
C ALA A 627 -14.80 -9.51 21.45
N THR A 628 -15.18 -8.25 21.18
CA THR A 628 -15.72 -7.83 19.88
C THR A 628 -15.30 -6.41 19.52
N PRO A 629 -15.15 -6.05 18.22
CA PRO A 629 -14.77 -4.70 17.81
C PRO A 629 -15.80 -3.63 18.22
N MET A 630 -17.08 -4.00 18.22
CA MET A 630 -18.19 -3.12 18.63
C MET A 630 -18.31 -2.97 20.16
N GLY A 631 -17.55 -3.76 20.94
CA GLY A 631 -17.42 -3.60 22.39
C GLY A 631 -16.54 -2.42 22.79
N LEU A 632 -15.63 -2.02 21.90
CA LEU A 632 -14.71 -0.90 22.08
C LEU A 632 -15.23 0.36 21.40
N ASN A 633 -14.83 1.53 21.92
CA ASN A 633 -15.02 2.77 21.18
C ASN A 633 -14.08 2.82 19.96
N ALA A 634 -14.39 3.67 18.98
CA ALA A 634 -13.68 3.69 17.71
C ALA A 634 -12.18 4.06 17.88
N ARG A 635 -11.90 5.09 18.69
CA ARG A 635 -10.54 5.55 18.95
C ARG A 635 -9.70 4.49 19.66
N GLU A 636 -10.28 3.80 20.65
CA GLU A 636 -9.66 2.68 21.36
C GLU A 636 -9.28 1.56 20.40
N PHE A 637 -10.23 1.07 19.60
CA PHE A 637 -9.96 0.00 18.63
C PHE A 637 -8.90 0.41 17.62
N ASN A 638 -9.02 1.61 17.02
CA ASN A 638 -8.10 2.06 15.98
C ASN A 638 -6.68 2.29 16.53
N SER A 639 -6.55 2.85 17.74
CA SER A 639 -5.24 3.01 18.41
C SER A 639 -4.66 1.66 18.84
N GLY A 640 -5.51 0.73 19.27
CA GLY A 640 -5.13 -0.65 19.57
C GLY A 640 -4.65 -1.41 18.34
N ALA A 641 -5.29 -1.19 17.19
CA ALA A 641 -4.88 -1.74 15.90
C ALA A 641 -3.47 -1.27 15.52
N GLU A 642 -3.18 0.04 15.67
CA GLU A 642 -1.84 0.58 15.43
C GLU A 642 -0.78 0.00 16.36
N LYS A 643 -1.12 -0.21 17.64
CA LYS A 643 -0.22 -0.85 18.61
C LYS A 643 0.07 -2.30 18.18
N TYR A 644 -0.95 -3.04 17.78
CA TYR A 644 -0.81 -4.41 17.29
C TYR A 644 0.06 -4.46 16.01
N TYR A 645 -0.17 -3.57 15.04
CA TYR A 645 0.63 -3.51 13.81
C TYR A 645 2.11 -3.21 14.08
N ARG A 646 2.36 -2.19 14.92
CA ARG A 646 3.72 -1.75 15.27
C ARG A 646 4.48 -2.74 16.14
N GLY A 647 3.79 -3.46 17.02
CA GLY A 647 4.40 -4.41 17.95
C GLY A 647 4.29 -5.85 17.47
N THR A 648 3.14 -6.46 17.73
CA THR A 648 2.88 -7.89 17.56
C THR A 648 3.01 -8.35 16.11
N LEU A 649 2.36 -7.67 15.16
CA LEU A 649 2.40 -8.05 13.75
C LEU A 649 3.80 -7.84 13.15
N ARG A 650 4.42 -6.68 13.41
CA ARG A 650 5.81 -6.40 13.00
C ARG A 650 6.76 -7.51 13.45
N ARG A 651 6.63 -7.98 14.71
CA ARG A 651 7.45 -9.07 15.24
C ARG A 651 7.19 -10.40 14.53
N ARG A 652 5.94 -10.71 14.17
CA ARG A 652 5.60 -11.90 13.36
C ARG A 652 6.24 -11.84 11.98
N HIS A 653 6.13 -10.71 11.28
CA HIS A 653 6.78 -10.52 9.97
C HIS A 653 8.30 -10.62 10.06
N LEU A 654 8.90 -10.12 11.15
CA LEU A 654 10.34 -10.27 11.38
C LEU A 654 10.73 -11.74 11.62
N ASP A 655 9.96 -12.47 12.41
CA ASP A 655 10.18 -13.91 12.66
C ASP A 655 10.03 -14.76 11.39
N GLU A 656 9.02 -14.44 10.58
CA GLU A 656 8.79 -15.04 9.27
C GLU A 656 9.97 -14.78 8.31
N ALA A 657 10.47 -13.55 8.26
CA ALA A 657 11.62 -13.22 7.43
C ALA A 657 12.91 -13.92 7.90
N LEU A 658 13.09 -14.09 9.22
CA LEU A 658 14.20 -14.86 9.77
C LEU A 658 14.10 -16.36 9.43
N ARG A 659 12.89 -16.92 9.30
CA ARG A 659 12.71 -18.30 8.80
C ARG A 659 13.17 -18.44 7.35
N PHE A 660 12.83 -17.50 6.46
CA PHE A 660 13.33 -17.53 5.08
C PHE A 660 14.86 -17.39 5.03
N MET A 661 15.45 -16.58 5.89
CA MET A 661 16.92 -16.46 6.00
C MET A 661 17.56 -17.76 6.53
N GLU A 662 16.89 -18.46 7.45
CA GLU A 662 17.31 -19.76 7.96
C GLU A 662 17.29 -20.84 6.87
N GLU A 663 16.26 -20.88 6.03
CA GLU A 663 16.21 -21.77 4.86
C GLU A 663 17.40 -21.55 3.92
N ASP A 664 17.79 -20.29 3.72
CA ASP A 664 18.93 -19.96 2.87
C ASP A 664 20.25 -20.37 3.49
N PHE A 665 20.40 -20.15 4.79
CA PHE A 665 21.60 -20.54 5.53
C PHE A 665 21.78 -22.04 5.58
N LEU A 666 20.69 -22.80 5.73
CA LEU A 666 20.73 -24.26 5.64
C LEU A 666 21.20 -24.72 4.26
N ARG A 667 20.72 -24.10 3.18
CA ARG A 667 21.21 -24.41 1.81
C ARG A 667 22.68 -24.09 1.65
N ILE A 668 23.14 -22.94 2.15
CA ILE A 668 24.54 -22.53 2.09
C ILE A 668 25.44 -23.50 2.88
N ASP A 669 25.02 -23.92 4.08
CA ASP A 669 25.76 -24.88 4.90
C ASP A 669 25.80 -26.29 4.26
N LEU A 670 24.73 -26.71 3.56
CA LEU A 670 24.67 -28.00 2.84
C LEU A 670 25.47 -27.99 1.52
N ASP A 671 25.47 -26.87 0.80
CA ASP A 671 26.18 -26.68 -0.47
C ASP A 671 27.70 -26.50 -0.28
N GLU A 672 28.24 -26.69 0.92
CA GLU A 672 29.70 -26.72 1.18
C GLU A 672 30.47 -27.74 0.31
N ALA A 673 29.76 -28.65 -0.38
CA ALA A 673 30.29 -29.62 -1.34
C ALA A 673 30.19 -29.23 -2.84
N GLY A 674 29.54 -28.12 -3.25
CA GLY A 674 29.28 -27.80 -4.67
C GLY A 674 29.36 -26.30 -5.06
N ALA A 675 30.33 -25.97 -5.93
CA ALA A 675 30.51 -24.79 -6.79
C ALA A 675 29.87 -23.40 -6.44
N ASP A 676 30.67 -22.49 -5.83
CA ASP A 676 31.11 -21.18 -6.40
C ASP A 676 32.15 -20.52 -5.47
N GLY A 677 33.39 -20.37 -5.94
CA GLY A 677 34.55 -20.08 -5.06
C GLY A 677 34.54 -18.71 -4.39
N PHE A 678 33.97 -17.70 -5.06
CA PHE A 678 34.04 -16.30 -4.61
C PHE A 678 32.94 -15.94 -3.59
N ALA A 679 31.69 -16.35 -3.84
CA ALA A 679 30.60 -16.21 -2.88
C ALA A 679 30.92 -16.97 -1.58
N ARG A 680 31.50 -18.18 -1.69
CA ARG A 680 31.96 -18.97 -0.54
C ARG A 680 33.04 -18.27 0.27
N ALA A 681 33.99 -17.60 -0.39
CA ALA A 681 35.01 -16.82 0.30
C ALA A 681 34.40 -15.65 1.08
N ALA A 682 33.40 -14.97 0.51
CA ALA A 682 32.69 -13.90 1.19
C ALA A 682 31.89 -14.39 2.41
N PHE A 683 31.17 -15.51 2.30
CA PHE A 683 30.47 -16.12 3.46
C PHE A 683 31.45 -16.52 4.56
N ARG A 684 32.54 -17.23 4.22
CA ARG A 684 33.58 -17.61 5.20
C ARG A 684 34.23 -16.40 5.85
N PHE A 685 34.44 -15.32 5.11
CA PHE A 685 34.97 -14.07 5.65
C PHE A 685 34.02 -13.45 6.69
N VAL A 686 32.73 -13.36 6.39
CA VAL A 686 31.75 -12.75 7.30
C VAL A 686 31.49 -13.63 8.54
N LEU A 687 31.41 -14.96 8.35
CA LEU A 687 31.14 -15.92 9.40
C LEU A 687 32.38 -16.30 10.23
N GLN A 688 33.59 -15.99 9.74
CA GLN A 688 34.86 -16.31 10.42
C GLN A 688 34.98 -17.81 10.76
N GLY A 689 34.49 -18.68 9.88
CA GLY A 689 34.57 -20.13 10.02
C GLY A 689 33.45 -20.79 10.85
N LYS A 690 32.45 -20.04 11.33
CA LYS A 690 31.23 -20.61 11.93
C LYS A 690 30.19 -20.99 10.88
N GLY A 691 29.31 -21.95 11.19
CA GLY A 691 28.16 -22.26 10.33
C GLY A 691 27.17 -21.10 10.27
N ALA A 692 26.54 -20.88 9.10
CA ALA A 692 25.59 -19.79 8.93
C ALA A 692 24.35 -20.00 9.81
N SER A 693 23.83 -21.22 9.82
CA SER A 693 22.65 -21.61 10.60
C SER A 693 22.90 -21.51 12.11
N GLU A 694 24.07 -21.98 12.57
CA GLU A 694 24.49 -21.86 13.98
C GLU A 694 24.57 -20.40 14.41
N PHE A 695 25.16 -19.54 13.57
CA PHE A 695 25.22 -18.10 13.84
C PHE A 695 23.84 -17.47 13.97
N LEU A 696 22.92 -17.78 13.04
CA LEU A 696 21.56 -17.24 13.08
C LEU A 696 20.80 -17.69 14.33
N GLN A 697 20.90 -18.96 14.71
CA GLN A 697 20.28 -19.48 15.93
C GLN A 697 20.77 -18.76 17.18
N ALA A 698 22.08 -18.47 17.25
CA ALA A 698 22.68 -17.75 18.39
C ALA A 698 22.17 -16.31 18.53
N VAL A 699 21.80 -15.64 17.42
CA VAL A 699 21.44 -14.21 17.42
C VAL A 699 19.95 -13.94 17.20
N ARG A 700 19.16 -14.95 16.83
CA ARG A 700 17.73 -14.82 16.47
C ARG A 700 16.93 -14.07 17.54
N ARG A 701 17.08 -14.47 18.80
CA ARG A 701 16.36 -13.86 19.92
C ARG A 701 16.73 -12.39 20.11
N ASP A 702 18.02 -12.06 20.01
CA ASP A 702 18.50 -10.70 20.15
C ASP A 702 18.00 -9.78 19.03
N VAL A 703 17.82 -10.31 17.81
CA VAL A 703 17.21 -9.57 16.70
C VAL A 703 15.72 -9.37 16.94
N LEU A 704 14.98 -10.41 17.31
CA LEU A 704 13.55 -10.33 17.61
C LEU A 704 13.24 -9.38 18.78
N ASP A 705 14.12 -9.33 19.77
CA ASP A 705 14.00 -8.47 20.95
C ASP A 705 14.66 -7.08 20.73
N GLU A 706 15.20 -6.80 19.54
CA GLU A 706 15.86 -5.55 19.13
C GLU A 706 17.06 -5.13 20.01
N ARG A 707 17.75 -6.13 20.57
CA ARG A 707 18.91 -5.99 21.45
C ARG A 707 20.24 -6.28 20.76
N ALA A 708 20.22 -6.88 19.58
CA ALA A 708 21.41 -7.25 18.81
C ALA A 708 22.46 -6.13 18.73
N GLN A 709 23.72 -6.44 19.07
CA GLN A 709 24.82 -5.47 19.06
C GLN A 709 25.16 -5.00 17.65
N THR A 710 25.77 -3.81 17.52
CA THR A 710 26.12 -3.21 16.22
C THR A 710 26.97 -4.14 15.35
N GLN A 711 27.91 -4.87 15.93
CA GLN A 711 28.72 -5.84 15.19
C GLN A 711 27.89 -7.02 14.67
N THR A 712 26.95 -7.53 15.47
CA THR A 712 26.00 -8.56 15.06
C THR A 712 25.11 -8.09 13.92
N LEU A 713 24.60 -6.85 14.02
CA LEU A 713 23.78 -6.23 12.97
C LEU A 713 24.57 -6.10 11.66
N ARG A 714 25.81 -5.62 11.71
CA ARG A 714 26.69 -5.54 10.52
C ARG A 714 26.88 -6.91 9.88
N LYS A 715 27.18 -7.95 10.67
CA LYS A 715 27.32 -9.33 10.16
C LYS A 715 26.04 -9.83 9.49
N LEU A 716 24.88 -9.68 10.14
CA LEU A 716 23.60 -10.09 9.58
C LEU A 716 23.25 -9.34 8.29
N ILE A 717 23.48 -8.03 8.24
CA ILE A 717 23.27 -7.21 7.04
C ILE A 717 24.16 -7.72 5.91
N ASN A 718 25.46 -7.92 6.17
CA ASN A 718 26.39 -8.45 5.17
C ASN A 718 25.95 -9.81 4.64
N LEU A 719 25.52 -10.73 5.51
CA LEU A 719 25.03 -12.06 5.11
C LEU A 719 23.74 -11.96 4.28
N LEU A 720 22.79 -11.11 4.69
CA LEU A 720 21.55 -10.91 3.95
C LEU A 720 21.83 -10.35 2.55
N LEU A 721 22.74 -9.38 2.43
CA LEU A 721 23.19 -8.86 1.13
C LEU A 721 23.79 -9.97 0.25
N LEU A 722 24.57 -10.90 0.81
CA LEU A 722 25.08 -12.06 0.06
C LEU A 722 23.96 -12.99 -0.41
N THR A 723 22.96 -13.26 0.42
CA THR A 723 21.83 -14.11 -0.01
C THR A 723 21.00 -13.43 -1.11
N ILE A 724 20.87 -12.11 -1.08
CA ILE A 724 20.16 -11.34 -2.12
C ILE A 724 20.98 -11.34 -3.42
N ASP A 725 22.30 -11.19 -3.32
CA ASP A 725 23.22 -11.32 -4.47
C ASP A 725 23.08 -12.70 -5.12
N HIS A 726 23.08 -13.76 -4.31
CA HIS A 726 22.89 -15.12 -4.79
C HIS A 726 21.53 -15.33 -5.49
N ASP A 727 20.43 -14.86 -4.89
CA ASP A 727 19.10 -14.92 -5.51
C ASP A 727 19.05 -14.14 -6.84
N THR A 728 19.73 -13.00 -6.90
CA THR A 728 19.81 -12.16 -8.10
C THR A 728 20.60 -12.88 -9.19
N CYS A 729 21.78 -13.41 -8.89
CA CYS A 729 22.59 -14.17 -9.86
C CYS A 729 21.88 -15.43 -10.38
N GLN A 730 21.18 -16.15 -9.50
CA GLN A 730 20.35 -17.30 -9.92
C GLN A 730 19.22 -16.86 -10.86
N THR A 731 18.54 -15.76 -10.52
CA THR A 731 17.48 -15.16 -11.33
C THR A 731 18.02 -14.74 -12.70
N ASP A 732 19.12 -13.99 -12.73
CA ASP A 732 19.72 -13.51 -13.97
C ASP A 732 20.14 -14.68 -14.86
N THR A 733 20.77 -15.72 -14.30
CA THR A 733 21.10 -16.95 -15.04
C THR A 733 19.86 -17.61 -15.64
N LEU A 734 18.73 -17.64 -14.92
CA LEU A 734 17.47 -18.20 -15.42
C LEU A 734 16.85 -17.33 -16.52
N LEU A 735 16.97 -16.01 -16.39
CA LEU A 735 16.46 -15.06 -17.37
C LEU A 735 17.33 -15.02 -18.64
N GLU A 736 18.66 -15.09 -18.50
CA GLU A 736 19.69 -15.13 -19.56
C GLU A 736 19.71 -16.47 -20.30
N LYS A 737 19.57 -17.62 -19.61
CA LYS A 737 19.40 -18.93 -20.29
C LYS A 737 18.18 -18.99 -21.21
N THR A 738 17.31 -17.97 -21.16
CA THR A 738 16.20 -17.81 -22.10
C THR A 738 16.26 -16.51 -22.93
N ARG A 739 17.40 -15.81 -22.97
CA ARG A 739 17.65 -14.62 -23.81
C ARG A 739 19.08 -14.57 -24.36
N ASP A 740 19.21 -14.68 -25.68
CA ASP A 740 20.19 -13.90 -26.42
C ASP A 740 19.70 -12.43 -26.45
N TYR A 741 20.56 -11.51 -26.01
CA TYR A 741 20.52 -10.03 -26.07
C TYR A 741 19.98 -9.17 -24.91
N ALA A 742 20.92 -8.29 -24.52
CA ALA A 742 20.90 -6.91 -23.99
C ALA A 742 20.10 -6.57 -22.71
N ASN A 743 20.87 -6.39 -21.64
CA ASN A 743 20.49 -5.81 -20.35
C ASN A 743 20.16 -4.32 -20.48
N ASP A 744 18.94 -3.94 -20.12
CA ASP A 744 18.60 -2.57 -19.72
C ASP A 744 17.81 -2.67 -18.40
N PRO A 745 18.23 -2.00 -17.31
CA PRO A 745 17.54 -2.07 -16.02
C PRO A 745 16.09 -1.59 -16.14
N ALA A 746 15.16 -2.36 -15.58
CA ALA A 746 13.73 -2.10 -15.66
C ALA A 746 13.37 -0.70 -15.11
N PRO A 747 12.81 0.21 -15.93
CA PRO A 747 12.38 1.53 -15.48
C PRO A 747 11.00 1.42 -14.81
N ILE A 748 10.94 0.92 -13.58
CA ILE A 748 9.66 0.74 -12.84
C ILE A 748 9.05 2.10 -12.41
N HIS A 749 9.80 3.20 -12.47
CA HIS A 749 9.36 4.50 -11.96
C HIS A 749 9.52 5.69 -12.94
N ARG A 750 9.65 5.45 -14.25
CA ARG A 750 9.38 6.51 -15.23
C ARG A 750 7.86 6.68 -15.34
N ALA A 751 7.29 7.50 -14.47
CA ALA A 751 5.93 8.02 -14.60
C ALA A 751 5.94 9.23 -15.53
#